data_AF-A0A7Y9WXG6-F1
#
_entry.id   AF-A0A7Y9WXG6-F1
#
_cell.length_a   1.000
_cell.length_b   1.000
_cell.length_c   1.000
_cell.angle_alpha   90.00
_cell.angle_beta   90.00
_cell.angle_gamma   90.00
#
_symmetry.space_group_name_H-M   'P 1'
#
loop_
_entity.id
_entity.type
_entity.pdbx_description
1 polymer ?
#
loop_
_entity_poly.entity_id
_entity_poly.type
_entity_poly.pdbx_seq_one_letter_code
_entity_poly.pdbx_strand_id
1 'polypeptide(L)'
;MTQAPAPAQALRISPVALRQKVAQQLERHRNGEAYPVMVIRAEPTWPHDPTVLLPDGRPVRVVPCVSPLSVWEHLVADRDEEVLVLLTDIPESVLHHGVRSRVFRQRVITVEPWDLVVDAFGAQLPDTALEREAWAGEALLDAMPPGGWPGLATSVLTRDMALRHLAAVRLGLDRQGIGPDDLDVTALLRWSAEPGAVEAYGLLREAERTGLARWLLEQFGRPAKALFALVDAGHGHEALPLGLVCNALWSAESADSVRAQGRIDQYFGNLNDDVTVRSFAAAAVQVVDALLNAPRTAVRRDGHAILDRAEQLLIQFSAVSSAGHSPILRTGFANRLGVAAGALLAGLRNPANPELDLAIEHLAKHRLAEAEAERVRRARMAQRLVRWLGTTVVAPQSVADGVDRHIAEWGWVDQALSHVWAGEETHPQLQRAYREIHELAQQRRRDLDGAFAGRLAAWATAGPGSDGDLLTVENLLPRVVDPLIRAGRPLLLAVLDGMSAAVAVQLADELAPHWVEYDPLAGSGAARRRGIVAALPTLTAVSRTSLFAGALRAGNQDLERRLFAEGRWGRASRIFHKGPARGGAGEVIAADLTDAMASSAPVVAVVINTVDDALAHGREGDEAGWQLNDLGFLRSLLDHARRTGRAVIVTSDHGHILERGGQHLKTPDAASARHRIGAGPAGPGEVELTGPRVISEDNRIIALWDPLLRHRPSRAGYHGGASLAEVTIPLLAYLLPNVTDPPAGWAPVEERTPEWWQTGVAASEPTAPARSTTAPKPRRKAPAVAGDALFDVPETASGPQTAPPATDGDLVAALLATELFEAQHSLTPRRVELKKIQAALRALVDAKGVLPVAVLAQRAGEAPVRAVGFATTLQRIFNVDNYPVLSLTDNSRTVRLDLRLLQEQFRLPGGPA
;
A
#
# COMPACT_ATOMS: atom_id res chain seq x y z
N MET A 1 66.76 17.53 33.25
CA MET A 1 67.13 16.10 33.19
C MET A 1 66.07 15.41 32.38
N THR A 2 66.44 14.65 31.34
CA THR A 2 65.47 13.89 30.53
C THR A 2 64.99 12.70 31.35
N GLN A 3 63.68 12.56 31.57
CA GLN A 3 63.15 11.32 32.12
C GLN A 3 63.33 10.21 31.07
N ALA A 4 63.86 9.06 31.49
CA ALA A 4 63.82 7.86 30.66
C ALA A 4 62.34 7.41 30.53
N PRO A 5 61.92 6.92 29.35
CA PRO A 5 60.58 6.35 29.21
C PRO A 5 60.45 5.14 30.15
N ALA A 6 59.25 4.96 30.71
CA ALA A 6 58.92 3.74 31.43
C ALA A 6 59.09 2.52 30.49
N PRO A 7 59.55 1.36 30.98
CA PRO A 7 59.70 0.18 30.13
C PRO A 7 58.33 -0.23 29.62
N ALA A 8 58.13 -0.18 28.30
CA ALA A 8 56.88 -0.57 27.66
C ALA A 8 56.49 -1.99 28.11
N GLN A 9 55.26 -2.16 28.57
CA GLN A 9 54.70 -3.43 29.02
C GLN A 9 54.76 -4.45 27.87
N ALA A 10 55.10 -5.70 28.18
CA ALA A 10 55.15 -6.75 27.18
C ALA A 10 53.73 -7.05 26.67
N LEU A 11 53.55 -7.12 25.35
CA LEU A 11 52.24 -7.24 24.72
C LEU A 11 51.81 -8.70 24.60
N ARG A 12 50.51 -8.97 24.72
CA ARG A 12 49.93 -10.19 24.14
C ARG A 12 49.93 -10.05 22.62
N ILE A 13 50.26 -11.14 21.93
CA ILE A 13 50.31 -11.18 20.47
C ILE A 13 49.45 -12.34 19.97
N SER A 14 48.57 -12.07 19.01
CA SER A 14 47.67 -13.07 18.45
C SER A 14 48.35 -13.94 17.38
N PRO A 15 47.87 -15.16 17.09
CA PRO A 15 48.43 -16.02 16.05
C PRO A 15 48.53 -15.36 14.67
N VAL A 16 47.55 -14.51 14.32
CA VAL A 16 47.54 -13.77 13.05
C VAL A 16 48.63 -12.69 13.03
N ALA A 17 48.73 -11.88 14.09
CA ALA A 17 49.73 -10.83 14.21
C ALA A 17 51.16 -11.39 14.26
N LEU A 18 51.36 -12.49 15.00
CA LEU A 18 52.64 -13.19 15.08
C LEU A 18 53.06 -13.73 13.71
N ARG A 19 52.15 -14.43 13.01
CA ARG A 19 52.36 -14.95 11.65
C ARG A 19 52.75 -13.85 10.66
N GLN A 20 52.04 -12.72 10.69
CA GLN A 20 52.36 -11.55 9.86
C GLN A 20 53.75 -10.98 10.18
N LYS A 21 54.08 -10.79 11.46
CA LYS A 21 55.38 -10.22 11.86
C LYS A 21 56.56 -11.16 11.51
N VAL A 22 56.39 -12.47 11.68
CA VAL A 22 57.39 -13.48 11.28
C VAL A 22 57.58 -13.49 9.77
N ALA A 23 56.49 -13.57 8.99
CA ALA A 23 56.55 -13.50 7.52
C ALA A 23 57.28 -12.24 7.05
N GLN A 24 56.90 -11.07 7.57
CA GLN A 24 57.51 -9.78 7.23
C GLN A 24 59.02 -9.72 7.51
N GLN A 25 59.46 -10.22 8.68
CA GLN A 25 60.88 -10.18 9.03
C GLN A 25 61.72 -11.12 8.15
N LEU A 26 61.20 -12.31 7.83
CA LEU A 26 61.84 -13.25 6.90
C LEU A 26 61.86 -12.70 5.47
N GLU A 27 60.77 -12.08 5.01
CA GLU A 27 60.69 -11.44 3.69
C GLU A 27 61.64 -10.24 3.56
N ARG A 28 61.82 -9.44 4.60
CA ARG A 28 62.82 -8.35 4.64
C ARG A 28 64.26 -8.87 4.65
N HIS A 29 64.48 -10.18 4.86
CA HIS A 29 65.80 -10.81 4.98
C HIS A 29 65.89 -12.14 4.17
N ARG A 30 65.42 -12.14 2.91
CA ARG A 30 65.39 -13.33 2.02
C ARG A 30 66.73 -14.06 1.82
N ASN A 31 67.86 -13.46 2.19
CA ASN A 31 69.21 -14.03 2.08
C ASN A 31 69.73 -14.65 3.40
N GLY A 32 68.87 -14.84 4.41
CA GLY A 32 69.22 -15.46 5.69
C GLY A 32 69.08 -16.99 5.71
N GLU A 33 69.18 -17.58 6.90
CA GLU A 33 68.82 -18.99 7.13
C GLU A 33 67.34 -19.25 6.81
N ALA A 34 67.02 -20.46 6.35
CA ALA A 34 65.64 -20.85 6.03
C ALA A 34 64.74 -20.98 7.28
N TYR A 35 65.33 -21.36 8.42
CA TYR A 35 64.63 -21.74 9.65
C TYR A 35 65.27 -21.13 10.92
N PRO A 36 65.38 -19.79 11.01
CA PRO A 36 66.09 -19.12 12.10
C PRO A 36 65.34 -19.22 13.44
N VAL A 37 66.04 -18.90 14.55
CA VAL A 37 65.40 -18.65 15.85
C VAL A 37 65.15 -17.16 16.04
N MET A 38 63.92 -16.77 16.32
CA MET A 38 63.48 -15.39 16.50
C MET A 38 63.02 -15.17 17.94
N VAL A 39 63.70 -14.32 18.71
CA VAL A 39 63.22 -13.89 20.03
C VAL A 39 62.37 -12.63 19.85
N ILE A 40 61.13 -12.67 20.33
CA ILE A 40 60.14 -11.61 20.16
C ILE A 40 59.71 -11.09 21.54
N ARG A 41 59.71 -9.76 21.71
CA ARG A 41 59.33 -9.14 22.98
C ARG A 41 57.81 -9.10 23.14
N ALA A 42 57.27 -9.99 23.96
CA ALA A 42 55.83 -10.22 24.17
C ALA A 42 55.60 -10.82 25.57
N GLU A 43 54.36 -10.89 26.07
CA GLU A 43 54.08 -11.69 27.26
C GLU A 43 54.54 -13.15 27.01
N PRO A 44 55.25 -13.80 27.95
CA PRO A 44 55.66 -15.20 27.81
C PRO A 44 54.48 -16.15 28.07
N THR A 45 53.43 -16.04 27.26
CA THR A 45 52.25 -16.92 27.27
C THR A 45 51.82 -17.25 25.84
N TRP A 46 51.33 -18.46 25.61
CA TRP A 46 50.80 -18.88 24.31
C TRP A 46 49.62 -19.86 24.47
N PRO A 47 48.39 -19.36 24.66
CA PRO A 47 47.19 -20.18 24.87
C PRO A 47 46.59 -20.68 23.54
N HIS A 48 47.45 -21.05 22.59
CA HIS A 48 47.11 -21.35 21.19
C HIS A 48 47.90 -22.57 20.69
N ASP A 49 47.65 -23.01 19.45
CA ASP A 49 48.47 -24.06 18.83
C ASP A 49 49.95 -23.63 18.80
N PRO A 50 50.90 -24.43 19.32
CA PRO A 50 52.32 -24.12 19.26
C PRO A 50 52.89 -24.15 17.83
N THR A 51 52.11 -24.56 16.83
CA THR A 51 52.51 -24.59 15.41
C THR A 51 51.68 -23.63 14.58
N VAL A 52 52.33 -22.69 13.89
CA VAL A 52 51.68 -21.71 13.01
C VAL A 52 52.28 -21.81 11.61
N LEU A 53 51.44 -21.91 10.57
CA LEU A 53 51.91 -21.92 9.18
C LEU A 53 52.08 -20.50 8.62
N LEU A 54 53.21 -20.25 7.96
CA LEU A 54 53.45 -19.03 7.19
C LEU A 54 52.71 -19.06 5.83
N PRO A 55 52.52 -17.89 5.16
CA PRO A 55 51.92 -17.82 3.84
C PRO A 55 52.65 -18.60 2.73
N ASP A 56 53.93 -18.93 2.95
CA ASP A 56 54.75 -19.77 2.06
C ASP A 56 54.74 -21.27 2.44
N GLY A 57 53.93 -21.66 3.42
CA GLY A 57 53.77 -23.04 3.88
C GLY A 57 54.76 -23.50 4.94
N ARG A 58 55.78 -22.70 5.30
CA ARG A 58 56.75 -23.10 6.34
C ARG A 58 56.11 -23.14 7.74
N PRO A 59 56.41 -24.15 8.57
CA PRO A 59 55.97 -24.20 9.96
C PRO A 59 56.78 -23.25 10.85
N VAL A 60 56.09 -22.69 11.85
CA VAL A 60 56.65 -21.87 12.91
C VAL A 60 56.28 -22.49 14.26
N ARG A 61 57.28 -22.91 15.04
CA ARG A 61 57.09 -23.31 16.44
C ARG A 61 57.08 -22.06 17.32
N VAL A 62 56.07 -21.90 18.17
CA VAL A 62 55.94 -20.79 19.11
C VAL A 62 56.10 -21.31 20.54
N VAL A 63 57.04 -20.73 21.29
CA VAL A 63 57.38 -21.16 22.65
C VAL A 63 57.42 -19.96 23.60
N PRO A 64 56.67 -19.96 24.71
CA PRO A 64 56.79 -18.95 25.77
C PRO A 64 58.01 -19.20 26.66
N CYS A 65 58.86 -18.19 26.85
CA CYS A 65 60.09 -18.26 27.63
C CYS A 65 60.10 -17.23 28.78
N VAL A 66 59.76 -17.71 29.99
CA VAL A 66 59.67 -16.90 31.23
C VAL A 66 61.03 -16.54 31.88
N SER A 67 62.16 -16.96 31.30
CA SER A 67 63.49 -16.68 31.85
C SER A 67 64.60 -16.72 30.78
N PRO A 68 65.77 -16.09 31.01
CA PRO A 68 66.90 -16.20 30.07
C PRO A 68 67.40 -17.63 29.90
N LEU A 69 67.21 -18.49 30.92
CA LEU A 69 67.56 -19.90 30.87
C LEU A 69 66.61 -20.70 29.97
N SER A 70 65.30 -20.39 29.99
CA SER A 70 64.32 -20.99 29.08
C SER A 70 64.55 -20.58 27.62
N VAL A 71 65.01 -19.34 27.38
CA VAL A 71 65.48 -18.91 26.04
C VAL A 71 66.73 -19.69 25.63
N TRP A 72 67.68 -19.93 26.55
CA TRP A 72 68.90 -20.68 26.27
C TRP A 72 68.67 -22.17 25.99
N GLU A 73 67.79 -22.82 26.75
CA GLU A 73 67.34 -24.21 26.59
C GLU A 73 66.89 -24.49 25.15
N HIS A 74 66.02 -23.64 24.60
CA HIS A 74 65.50 -23.75 23.24
C HIS A 74 66.51 -23.29 22.15
N LEU A 75 67.66 -22.71 22.55
CA LEU A 75 68.80 -22.37 21.67
C LEU A 75 69.92 -23.42 21.68
N VAL A 76 69.78 -24.50 22.47
CA VAL A 76 70.72 -25.63 22.50
C VAL A 76 70.06 -26.99 22.23
N ALA A 77 68.73 -27.05 22.15
CA ALA A 77 68.00 -28.23 21.69
C ALA A 77 68.18 -28.46 20.18
N ASP A 78 68.20 -29.73 19.76
CA ASP A 78 68.07 -30.10 18.35
C ASP A 78 66.68 -29.70 17.81
N ARG A 79 66.61 -29.38 16.52
CA ARG A 79 65.42 -28.81 15.86
C ARG A 79 65.23 -29.38 14.47
N ASP A 80 63.96 -29.54 14.09
CA ASP A 80 63.53 -29.87 12.73
C ASP A 80 63.57 -28.64 11.80
N GLU A 81 63.16 -28.83 10.54
CA GLU A 81 63.03 -27.79 9.51
C GLU A 81 61.83 -26.85 9.75
N GLU A 82 61.87 -26.09 10.85
CA GLU A 82 60.83 -25.15 11.28
C GLU A 82 61.41 -23.84 11.82
N VAL A 83 60.74 -22.71 11.61
CA VAL A 83 61.13 -21.43 12.23
C VAL A 83 60.79 -21.48 13.73
N LEU A 84 61.71 -21.14 14.62
CA LEU A 84 61.44 -21.15 16.06
C LEU A 84 61.25 -19.73 16.59
N VAL A 85 60.13 -19.47 17.27
CA VAL A 85 59.77 -18.17 17.85
C VAL A 85 59.68 -18.28 19.36
N LEU A 86 60.53 -17.53 20.06
CA LEU A 86 60.61 -17.48 21.52
C LEU A 86 59.99 -16.18 22.03
N LEU A 87 58.85 -16.27 22.71
CA LEU A 87 58.12 -15.13 23.28
C LEU A 87 58.62 -14.83 24.69
N THR A 88 59.09 -13.61 24.94
CA THR A 88 59.62 -13.23 26.26
C THR A 88 59.44 -11.75 26.58
N ASP A 89 59.18 -11.40 27.83
CA ASP A 89 59.04 -10.01 28.28
C ASP A 89 60.41 -9.33 28.52
N ILE A 90 61.44 -10.16 28.67
CA ILE A 90 62.83 -9.82 28.98
C ILE A 90 63.41 -8.84 27.94
N PRO A 91 63.96 -7.69 28.37
CA PRO A 91 64.59 -6.73 27.46
C PRO A 91 65.95 -7.24 26.94
N GLU A 92 66.32 -6.82 25.72
CA GLU A 92 67.58 -7.24 25.06
C GLU A 92 68.83 -6.97 25.91
N SER A 93 68.82 -5.96 26.76
CA SER A 93 69.90 -5.61 27.69
C SER A 93 70.20 -6.68 28.75
N VAL A 94 69.26 -7.59 29.01
CA VAL A 94 69.40 -8.71 29.97
C VAL A 94 69.83 -10.00 29.27
N LEU A 95 69.66 -10.11 27.93
CA LEU A 95 70.09 -11.28 27.18
C LEU A 95 71.58 -11.21 26.82
N HIS A 96 72.36 -12.14 27.38
CA HIS A 96 73.80 -12.21 27.19
C HIS A 96 74.20 -12.40 25.72
N HIS A 97 75.41 -11.96 25.34
CA HIS A 97 75.92 -12.02 23.97
C HIS A 97 75.89 -13.43 23.35
N GLY A 98 76.00 -14.49 24.15
CA GLY A 98 75.88 -15.88 23.69
C GLY A 98 74.46 -16.30 23.27
N VAL A 99 73.42 -15.76 23.90
CA VAL A 99 72.03 -15.88 23.43
C VAL A 99 71.89 -15.09 22.12
N ARG A 100 72.36 -13.84 22.14
CA ARG A 100 72.21 -12.91 21.02
C ARG A 100 72.94 -13.37 19.75
N SER A 101 74.10 -14.02 19.83
CA SER A 101 74.80 -14.51 18.63
C SER A 101 74.07 -15.63 17.88
N ARG A 102 73.09 -16.30 18.51
CA ARG A 102 72.33 -17.44 17.96
C ARG A 102 70.91 -17.11 17.48
N VAL A 103 70.49 -15.85 17.58
CA VAL A 103 69.12 -15.42 17.22
C VAL A 103 69.14 -14.50 16.01
N PHE A 104 68.02 -14.50 15.28
CA PHE A 104 67.78 -13.71 14.07
C PHE A 104 68.19 -12.24 14.26
N ARG A 105 69.09 -11.76 13.39
CA ARG A 105 69.67 -10.39 13.41
C ARG A 105 70.38 -9.99 14.72
N GLN A 106 70.67 -10.95 15.60
CA GLN A 106 71.38 -10.82 16.87
C GLN A 106 70.72 -9.87 17.91
N ARG A 107 69.40 -9.78 17.85
CA ARG A 107 68.57 -8.84 18.63
C ARG A 107 67.28 -9.49 19.11
N VAL A 108 66.64 -8.88 20.10
CA VAL A 108 65.23 -9.14 20.40
C VAL A 108 64.40 -8.30 19.47
N ILE A 109 63.43 -8.91 18.79
CA ILE A 109 62.46 -8.21 17.96
C ILE A 109 61.44 -7.57 18.90
N THR A 110 61.60 -6.27 19.17
CA THR A 110 60.54 -5.48 19.79
C THR A 110 59.36 -5.36 18.83
N VAL A 111 58.15 -5.39 19.38
CA VAL A 111 56.91 -5.27 18.64
C VAL A 111 56.12 -4.14 19.28
N GLU A 112 55.99 -3.03 18.57
CA GLU A 112 55.10 -1.95 18.98
C GLU A 112 53.66 -2.28 18.52
N PRO A 113 52.61 -1.86 19.26
CA PRO A 113 51.23 -2.17 18.88
C PRO A 113 50.88 -1.59 17.49
N TRP A 114 51.29 -0.34 17.26
CA TRP A 114 51.01 0.37 16.01
C TRP A 114 51.71 -0.25 14.80
N ASP A 115 52.91 -0.81 14.98
CA ASP A 115 53.62 -1.58 13.95
C ASP A 115 52.74 -2.73 13.43
N LEU A 116 52.16 -3.54 14.33
CA LEU A 116 51.30 -4.66 13.97
C LEU A 116 49.97 -4.21 13.35
N VAL A 117 49.35 -3.17 13.91
CA VAL A 117 48.06 -2.66 13.41
C VAL A 117 48.23 -2.11 11.99
N VAL A 118 49.25 -1.30 11.75
CA VAL A 118 49.56 -0.73 10.43
C VAL A 118 49.90 -1.83 9.43
N ASP A 119 50.74 -2.80 9.81
CA ASP A 119 51.06 -3.98 9.01
C ASP A 119 49.79 -4.80 8.67
N ALA A 120 48.86 -4.97 9.62
CA ALA A 120 47.65 -5.78 9.44
C ALA A 120 46.58 -5.14 8.56
N PHE A 121 46.51 -3.80 8.50
CA PHE A 121 45.70 -3.04 7.52
C PHE A 121 46.42 -2.84 6.17
N GLY A 122 47.67 -3.29 6.01
CA GLY A 122 48.47 -3.08 4.79
C GLY A 122 48.94 -1.63 4.58
N ALA A 123 48.85 -0.79 5.61
CA ALA A 123 49.32 0.59 5.58
C ALA A 123 50.84 0.67 5.81
N GLN A 124 51.40 1.89 5.76
CA GLN A 124 52.82 2.16 6.02
C GLN A 124 53.04 2.98 7.29
N LEU A 125 52.07 3.82 7.68
CA LEU A 125 52.12 4.67 8.87
C LEU A 125 50.71 4.81 9.50
N PRO A 126 50.59 5.00 10.83
CA PRO A 126 49.37 5.50 11.45
C PRO A 126 49.29 7.03 11.31
N ASP A 127 48.11 7.64 11.53
CA ASP A 127 48.03 9.09 11.74
C ASP A 127 48.28 9.49 13.21
N THR A 128 48.76 10.72 13.42
CA THR A 128 49.12 11.23 14.76
C THR A 128 47.91 11.50 15.68
N ALA A 129 46.68 11.33 15.21
CA ALA A 129 45.48 11.35 16.05
C ALA A 129 45.13 9.94 16.56
N LEU A 130 45.34 8.92 15.73
CA LEU A 130 45.22 7.51 16.09
C LEU A 130 46.28 7.10 17.13
N GLU A 131 47.54 7.53 16.96
CA GLU A 131 48.63 7.27 17.92
C GLU A 131 48.33 7.78 19.35
N ARG A 132 47.47 8.80 19.49
CA ARG A 132 47.05 9.37 20.79
C ARG A 132 45.97 8.52 21.48
N GLU A 133 45.26 7.68 20.73
CA GLU A 133 44.28 6.74 21.26
C GLU A 133 44.99 5.49 21.79
N ALA A 134 45.72 5.64 22.90
CA ALA A 134 46.62 4.60 23.45
C ALA A 134 45.95 3.25 23.78
N TRP A 135 44.62 3.22 23.87
CA TRP A 135 43.79 2.01 24.04
C TRP A 135 43.54 1.26 22.71
N ALA A 136 43.50 1.99 21.59
CA ALA A 136 42.99 1.48 20.32
C ALA A 136 43.97 0.52 19.64
N GLY A 137 45.28 0.71 19.80
CA GLY A 137 46.29 -0.18 19.22
C GLY A 137 46.18 -1.63 19.71
N GLU A 138 45.93 -1.85 21.00
CA GLU A 138 45.72 -3.19 21.55
C GLU A 138 44.31 -3.71 21.20
N ALA A 139 43.27 -2.86 21.27
CA ALA A 139 41.91 -3.22 20.89
C ALA A 139 41.79 -3.69 19.43
N LEU A 140 42.54 -3.08 18.50
CA LEU A 140 42.61 -3.47 17.09
C LEU A 140 43.35 -4.81 16.85
N LEU A 141 44.17 -5.26 17.80
CA LEU A 141 44.81 -6.58 17.74
C LEU A 141 43.93 -7.66 18.39
N ASP A 142 43.22 -7.31 19.47
CA ASP A 142 42.20 -8.15 20.12
C ASP A 142 40.97 -8.39 19.24
N ALA A 143 40.56 -7.39 18.45
CA ALA A 143 39.37 -7.43 17.60
C ALA A 143 39.66 -7.92 16.16
N MET A 144 40.90 -8.27 15.83
CA MET A 144 41.27 -8.62 14.46
C MET A 144 40.50 -9.85 13.94
N PRO A 145 39.75 -9.74 12.82
CA PRO A 145 39.00 -10.87 12.27
C PRO A 145 39.90 -12.05 11.86
N PRO A 146 39.37 -13.29 11.76
CA PRO A 146 40.15 -14.47 11.34
C PRO A 146 40.81 -14.34 9.95
N GLY A 147 40.24 -13.52 9.06
CA GLY A 147 40.81 -13.18 7.76
C GLY A 147 41.85 -12.05 7.78
N GLY A 148 42.10 -11.43 8.93
CA GLY A 148 42.82 -10.16 9.05
C GLY A 148 41.90 -8.94 8.87
N TRP A 149 42.49 -7.74 8.96
CA TRP A 149 41.82 -6.50 8.58
C TRP A 149 41.82 -6.32 7.05
N PRO A 150 40.88 -5.57 6.45
CA PRO A 150 40.89 -5.31 5.02
C PRO A 150 42.07 -4.42 4.63
N GLY A 151 42.75 -4.78 3.54
CA GLY A 151 43.91 -4.05 3.03
C GLY A 151 43.51 -2.68 2.48
N LEU A 152 44.13 -1.62 3.00
CA LEU A 152 43.85 -0.24 2.58
C LEU A 152 44.50 0.10 1.24
N ALA A 153 43.79 0.92 0.44
CA ALA A 153 44.35 1.55 -0.76
C ALA A 153 45.28 2.76 -0.45
N THR A 154 45.35 3.17 0.81
CA THR A 154 46.12 4.34 1.29
C THR A 154 47.29 3.91 2.17
N SER A 155 48.44 4.58 2.03
CA SER A 155 49.64 4.31 2.85
C SER A 155 49.52 4.77 4.31
N VAL A 156 48.47 5.52 4.67
CA VAL A 156 48.20 5.99 6.03
C VAL A 156 46.91 5.34 6.55
N LEU A 157 46.99 4.75 7.74
CA LEU A 157 45.84 4.30 8.52
C LEU A 157 45.35 5.48 9.39
N THR A 158 44.17 6.01 9.07
CA THR A 158 43.61 7.16 9.79
C THR A 158 42.85 6.75 11.05
N ARG A 159 42.70 7.69 12.00
CA ARG A 159 41.90 7.48 13.22
C ARG A 159 40.48 7.04 12.92
N ASP A 160 39.81 7.67 11.94
CA ASP A 160 38.43 7.29 11.61
C ASP A 160 38.35 5.89 11.04
N MET A 161 39.19 5.57 10.04
CA MET A 161 39.22 4.25 9.40
C MET A 161 39.45 3.14 10.42
N ALA A 162 40.46 3.29 11.29
CA ALA A 162 40.78 2.32 12.32
C ALA A 162 39.62 2.13 13.32
N LEU A 163 39.07 3.22 13.86
CA LEU A 163 38.01 3.14 14.88
C LEU A 163 36.66 2.71 14.29
N ARG A 164 36.41 2.98 13.01
CA ARG A 164 35.25 2.51 12.23
C ARG A 164 35.28 1.01 12.01
N HIS A 165 36.42 0.46 11.60
CA HIS A 165 36.61 -0.99 11.52
C HIS A 165 36.54 -1.66 12.90
N LEU A 166 37.11 -1.06 13.94
CA LEU A 166 37.00 -1.56 15.32
C LEU A 166 35.53 -1.59 15.80
N ALA A 167 34.78 -0.51 15.57
CA ALA A 167 33.37 -0.42 15.91
C ALA A 167 32.54 -1.48 15.18
N ALA A 168 32.74 -1.66 13.87
CA ALA A 168 32.03 -2.67 13.09
C ALA A 168 32.19 -4.08 13.67
N VAL A 169 33.41 -4.47 14.07
CA VAL A 169 33.65 -5.79 14.68
C VAL A 169 33.18 -5.87 16.13
N ARG A 170 33.43 -4.85 16.97
CA ARG A 170 33.03 -4.88 18.41
C ARG A 170 31.52 -4.79 18.62
N LEU A 171 30.80 -4.10 17.75
CA LEU A 171 29.33 -4.09 17.70
C LEU A 171 28.79 -5.29 16.87
N GLY A 172 29.67 -5.99 16.14
CA GLY A 172 29.37 -7.20 15.38
C GLY A 172 28.44 -6.96 14.19
N LEU A 173 28.56 -5.81 13.52
CA LEU A 173 27.65 -5.32 12.47
C LEU A 173 27.63 -6.18 11.21
N ASP A 174 28.69 -6.96 10.96
CA ASP A 174 28.73 -7.98 9.90
C ASP A 174 27.55 -8.97 9.98
N ARG A 175 27.05 -9.25 11.20
CA ARG A 175 25.87 -10.11 11.44
C ARG A 175 24.57 -9.52 10.90
N GLN A 176 24.49 -8.19 10.78
CA GLN A 176 23.39 -7.45 10.14
C GLN A 176 23.63 -7.24 8.64
N GLY A 177 24.83 -7.56 8.12
CA GLY A 177 25.27 -7.21 6.78
C GLY A 177 25.54 -5.71 6.59
N ILE A 178 25.87 -4.99 7.67
CA ILE A 178 26.20 -3.56 7.66
C ILE A 178 27.72 -3.42 7.63
N GLY A 179 28.26 -2.78 6.60
CA GLY A 179 29.69 -2.53 6.48
C GLY A 179 30.19 -1.44 7.44
N PRO A 180 31.51 -1.32 7.64
CA PRO A 180 32.11 -0.24 8.43
C PRO A 180 31.77 1.16 7.89
N ASP A 181 31.69 1.32 6.57
CA ASP A 181 31.30 2.57 5.91
C ASP A 181 29.80 2.88 6.06
N ASP A 182 28.96 1.84 6.22
CA ASP A 182 27.51 1.95 6.45
C ASP A 182 27.16 2.23 7.93
N LEU A 183 28.15 2.35 8.82
CA LEU A 183 27.94 2.65 10.23
C LEU A 183 27.41 4.08 10.42
N ASP A 184 26.14 4.17 10.80
CA ASP A 184 25.39 5.40 11.08
C ASP A 184 24.60 5.31 12.42
N VAL A 185 23.79 6.34 12.70
CA VAL A 185 22.86 6.35 13.85
C VAL A 185 21.83 5.21 13.78
N THR A 186 21.35 4.85 12.59
CA THR A 186 20.40 3.74 12.37
C THR A 186 21.02 2.41 12.78
N ALA A 187 22.26 2.14 12.37
CA ALA A 187 23.03 0.95 12.74
C ALA A 187 23.26 0.88 14.25
N LEU A 188 23.68 1.98 14.89
CA LEU A 188 23.86 2.03 16.34
C LEU A 188 22.56 1.75 17.12
N LEU A 189 21.44 2.35 16.70
CA LEU A 189 20.15 2.13 17.36
C LEU A 189 19.62 0.71 17.11
N ARG A 190 19.88 0.10 15.95
CA ARG A 190 19.56 -1.33 15.71
C ARG A 190 20.43 -2.26 16.54
N TRP A 191 21.75 -2.02 16.60
CA TRP A 191 22.67 -2.73 17.48
C TRP A 191 22.21 -2.71 18.94
N SER A 192 21.74 -1.54 19.44
CA SER A 192 21.27 -1.42 20.83
C SER A 192 20.07 -2.33 21.17
N ALA A 193 19.29 -2.76 20.17
CA ALA A 193 18.15 -3.65 20.33
C ALA A 193 18.47 -5.14 20.03
N GLU A 194 19.73 -5.49 19.72
CA GLU A 194 20.14 -6.89 19.60
C GLU A 194 20.28 -7.57 20.98
N PRO A 195 19.73 -8.78 21.17
CA PRO A 195 19.90 -9.53 22.41
C PRO A 195 21.38 -9.79 22.76
N GLY A 196 21.82 -9.33 23.93
CA GLY A 196 23.18 -9.54 24.44
C GLY A 196 24.24 -8.57 23.89
N ALA A 197 23.87 -7.64 23.00
CA ALA A 197 24.84 -6.80 22.29
C ALA A 197 25.35 -5.62 23.14
N VAL A 198 24.49 -5.03 23.97
CA VAL A 198 24.87 -3.99 24.95
C VAL A 198 25.71 -4.60 26.08
N GLU A 199 25.38 -5.82 26.49
CA GLU A 199 26.12 -6.60 27.48
C GLU A 199 27.52 -6.97 26.96
N ALA A 200 27.63 -7.42 25.71
CA ALA A 200 28.92 -7.69 25.06
C ALA A 200 29.82 -6.44 24.99
N TYR A 201 29.24 -5.26 24.73
CA TYR A 201 29.95 -3.99 24.79
C TYR A 201 30.34 -3.59 26.22
N GLY A 202 29.51 -3.92 27.22
CA GLY A 202 29.82 -3.75 28.65
C GLY A 202 31.04 -4.54 29.09
N LEU A 203 31.28 -5.72 28.51
CA LEU A 203 32.45 -6.59 28.76
C LEU A 203 33.77 -6.04 28.17
N LEU A 204 33.74 -4.98 27.36
CA LEU A 204 34.96 -4.35 26.85
C LEU A 204 35.75 -3.65 27.97
N ARG A 205 37.07 -3.54 27.75
CA ARG A 205 37.99 -2.89 28.70
C ARG A 205 37.60 -1.41 28.87
N GLU A 206 37.68 -0.87 30.09
CA GLU A 206 37.12 0.45 30.40
C GLU A 206 37.66 1.59 29.51
N ALA A 207 38.97 1.58 29.24
CA ALA A 207 39.61 2.54 28.33
C ALA A 207 39.16 2.38 26.88
N GLU A 208 38.92 1.14 26.43
CA GLU A 208 38.39 0.83 25.11
C GLU A 208 36.92 1.27 24.98
N ARG A 209 36.09 0.94 25.96
CA ARG A 209 34.66 1.33 26.01
C ARG A 209 34.50 2.86 26.03
N THR A 210 35.26 3.55 26.89
CA THR A 210 35.26 5.02 26.98
C THR A 210 35.81 5.69 25.72
N GLY A 211 36.86 5.11 25.12
CA GLY A 211 37.44 5.61 23.88
C GLY A 211 36.50 5.45 22.68
N LEU A 212 35.88 4.29 22.54
CA LEU A 212 34.96 3.97 21.45
C LEU A 212 33.65 4.77 21.56
N ALA A 213 33.07 4.89 22.76
CA ALA A 213 31.93 5.78 23.02
C ALA A 213 32.24 7.23 22.59
N ARG A 214 33.40 7.76 23.00
CA ARG A 214 33.83 9.12 22.63
C ARG A 214 33.93 9.32 21.11
N TRP A 215 34.54 8.39 20.38
CA TRP A 215 34.60 8.49 18.91
C TRP A 215 33.20 8.38 18.27
N LEU A 216 32.33 7.49 18.75
CA LEU A 216 30.94 7.39 18.27
C LEU A 216 30.13 8.67 18.56
N LEU A 217 30.37 9.35 19.68
CA LEU A 217 29.80 10.67 20.00
C LEU A 217 30.35 11.78 19.09
N GLU A 218 31.63 11.72 18.72
CA GLU A 218 32.25 12.66 17.77
C GLU A 218 31.66 12.50 16.36
N GLN A 219 31.45 11.27 15.87
CA GLN A 219 30.90 11.02 14.53
C GLN A 219 29.39 11.25 14.44
N PHE A 220 28.63 10.78 15.43
CA PHE A 220 27.17 10.66 15.35
C PHE A 220 26.41 11.61 16.30
N GLY A 221 27.14 12.41 17.08
CA GLY A 221 26.60 13.57 17.80
C GLY A 221 25.50 13.22 18.81
N ARG A 222 24.40 14.00 18.76
CA ARG A 222 23.32 13.96 19.77
C ARG A 222 22.64 12.59 19.91
N PRO A 223 22.19 11.89 18.85
CA PRO A 223 21.61 10.56 18.99
C PRO A 223 22.54 9.55 19.69
N ALA A 224 23.83 9.55 19.35
CA ALA A 224 24.81 8.68 20.01
C ALA A 224 25.06 9.09 21.47
N LYS A 225 25.15 10.40 21.77
CA LYS A 225 25.25 10.93 23.14
C LYS A 225 24.10 10.45 24.03
N ALA A 226 22.87 10.41 23.51
CA ALA A 226 21.72 9.88 24.24
C ALA A 226 21.77 8.35 24.39
N LEU A 227 22.09 7.62 23.32
CA LEU A 227 22.21 6.16 23.34
C LEU A 227 23.26 5.71 24.37
N PHE A 228 24.46 6.29 24.36
CA PHE A 228 25.50 5.88 25.30
C PHE A 228 25.23 6.33 26.73
N ALA A 229 24.49 7.43 26.96
CA ALA A 229 23.98 7.75 28.30
C ALA A 229 23.01 6.67 28.83
N LEU A 230 22.16 6.08 27.96
CA LEU A 230 21.33 4.93 28.33
C LEU A 230 22.16 3.66 28.55
N VAL A 231 23.18 3.40 27.73
CA VAL A 231 24.09 2.25 27.90
C VAL A 231 24.84 2.33 29.24
N ASP A 232 25.43 3.47 29.55
CA ASP A 232 26.16 3.70 30.81
C ASP A 232 25.24 3.64 32.05
N ALA A 233 23.95 3.95 31.89
CA ALA A 233 22.91 3.79 32.91
C ALA A 233 22.28 2.38 32.98
N GLY A 234 22.69 1.45 32.10
CA GLY A 234 22.15 0.07 32.04
C GLY A 234 20.85 -0.11 31.25
N HIS A 235 20.32 0.96 30.67
CA HIS A 235 19.07 1.01 29.91
C HIS A 235 19.25 0.93 28.38
N GLY A 236 20.46 0.68 27.88
CA GLY A 236 20.77 0.68 26.45
C GLY A 236 19.87 -0.23 25.59
N HIS A 237 19.46 -1.38 26.12
CA HIS A 237 18.55 -2.32 25.44
C HIS A 237 17.11 -1.77 25.26
N GLU A 238 16.74 -0.72 26.00
CA GLU A 238 15.45 -0.03 25.87
C GLU A 238 15.52 1.21 24.99
N ALA A 239 16.66 1.50 24.33
CA ALA A 239 16.88 2.76 23.62
C ALA A 239 15.83 3.03 22.51
N LEU A 240 15.50 2.04 21.67
CA LEU A 240 14.46 2.21 20.66
C LEU A 240 13.05 2.44 21.27
N PRO A 241 12.49 1.57 22.14
CA PRO A 241 11.17 1.80 22.71
C PRO A 241 11.08 3.06 23.58
N LEU A 242 12.13 3.38 24.36
CA LEU A 242 12.20 4.61 25.15
C LEU A 242 12.30 5.84 24.23
N GLY A 243 13.02 5.76 23.10
CA GLY A 243 13.07 6.82 22.10
C GLY A 243 11.71 7.17 21.49
N LEU A 244 10.84 6.18 21.27
CA LEU A 244 9.46 6.43 20.82
C LEU A 244 8.62 7.14 21.90
N VAL A 245 8.78 6.74 23.17
CA VAL A 245 8.15 7.40 24.32
C VAL A 245 8.66 8.84 24.46
N CYS A 246 9.96 9.07 24.31
CA CYS A 246 10.56 10.40 24.32
C CYS A 246 10.00 11.27 23.19
N ASN A 247 9.83 10.72 21.98
CA ASN A 247 9.28 11.47 20.84
C ASN A 247 7.86 11.96 21.13
N ALA A 248 7.03 11.14 21.78
CA ALA A 248 5.72 11.57 22.23
C ALA A 248 5.86 12.68 23.29
N LEU A 249 6.51 12.39 24.41
CA LEU A 249 6.46 13.24 25.60
C LEU A 249 7.18 14.58 25.45
N TRP A 250 8.28 14.67 24.71
CA TRP A 250 8.94 15.94 24.43
C TRP A 250 8.20 16.78 23.37
N SER A 251 7.35 16.17 22.56
CA SER A 251 6.48 16.90 21.60
C SER A 251 5.16 17.37 22.21
N ALA A 252 4.92 17.10 23.50
CA ALA A 252 3.74 17.53 24.25
C ALA A 252 4.11 18.52 25.35
N GLU A 253 3.41 19.65 25.40
CA GLU A 253 3.56 20.68 26.44
C GLU A 253 2.40 20.58 27.46
N SER A 254 2.44 19.55 28.31
CA SER A 254 1.42 19.33 29.34
C SER A 254 2.04 19.07 30.72
N ALA A 255 1.27 19.31 31.79
CA ALA A 255 1.70 18.99 33.15
C ALA A 255 1.85 17.47 33.39
N ASP A 256 1.28 16.63 32.52
CA ASP A 256 1.48 15.18 32.56
C ASP A 256 2.75 14.77 31.81
N SER A 257 3.04 15.39 30.65
CA SER A 257 4.24 15.09 29.88
C SER A 257 5.49 15.52 30.64
N VAL A 258 5.52 16.72 31.24
CA VAL A 258 6.63 17.18 32.09
C VAL A 258 6.85 16.28 33.32
N ARG A 259 5.77 15.77 33.94
CA ARG A 259 5.87 14.79 35.03
C ARG A 259 6.26 13.38 34.57
N ALA A 260 6.21 13.08 33.29
CA ALA A 260 6.74 11.84 32.72
C ALA A 260 8.20 12.01 32.24
N GLN A 261 8.55 13.15 31.65
CA GLN A 261 9.93 13.56 31.31
C GLN A 261 10.84 13.41 32.54
N GLY A 262 10.51 14.06 33.67
CA GLY A 262 11.27 13.97 34.93
C GLY A 262 11.36 12.58 35.60
N ARG A 263 10.67 11.57 35.06
CA ARG A 263 10.84 10.16 35.44
C ARG A 263 11.71 9.39 34.44
N ILE A 264 11.75 9.84 33.18
CA ILE A 264 12.60 9.31 32.11
C ILE A 264 14.02 9.89 32.18
N ASP A 265 14.21 11.12 32.65
CA ASP A 265 15.55 11.71 32.85
C ASP A 265 16.44 10.83 33.74
N GLN A 266 15.84 10.09 34.68
CA GLN A 266 16.52 9.13 35.56
C GLN A 266 17.13 7.95 34.79
N TYR A 267 16.54 7.54 33.65
CA TYR A 267 17.08 6.50 32.78
C TYR A 267 18.29 7.00 31.98
N PHE A 268 18.38 8.31 31.72
CA PHE A 268 19.51 8.96 31.04
C PHE A 268 20.66 9.36 31.99
N GLY A 269 20.55 9.03 33.29
CA GLY A 269 21.60 9.23 34.29
C GLY A 269 21.96 10.70 34.51
N ASN A 270 23.11 11.13 33.99
CA ASN A 270 23.62 12.50 34.12
C ASN A 270 23.30 13.40 32.91
N LEU A 271 22.63 12.89 31.87
CA LEU A 271 22.29 13.64 30.68
C LEU A 271 21.03 14.49 30.90
N ASN A 272 21.22 15.80 31.12
CA ASN A 272 20.16 16.80 31.17
C ASN A 272 20.27 17.74 29.96
N ASP A 273 19.72 17.33 28.82
CA ASP A 273 19.77 18.05 27.53
C ASP A 273 18.59 17.65 26.62
N ASP A 274 17.50 18.41 26.75
CA ASP A 274 16.26 18.31 25.98
C ASP A 274 16.49 18.18 24.46
N VAL A 275 17.46 18.91 23.92
CA VAL A 275 17.74 18.95 22.47
C VAL A 275 18.45 17.67 22.03
N THR A 276 19.27 17.08 22.91
CA THR A 276 19.83 15.74 22.72
C THR A 276 18.73 14.67 22.75
N VAL A 277 17.83 14.69 23.75
CA VAL A 277 16.71 13.73 23.86
C VAL A 277 15.79 13.80 22.64
N ARG A 278 15.40 15.01 22.21
CA ARG A 278 14.60 15.22 20.98
C ARG A 278 15.29 14.69 19.71
N SER A 279 16.61 14.89 19.57
CA SER A 279 17.38 14.41 18.41
C SER A 279 17.43 12.88 18.35
N PHE A 280 17.65 12.24 19.50
CA PHE A 280 17.63 10.79 19.66
C PHE A 280 16.24 10.18 19.40
N ALA A 281 15.20 10.79 19.96
CA ALA A 281 13.82 10.37 19.81
C ALA A 281 13.38 10.38 18.33
N ALA A 282 13.74 11.44 17.58
CA ALA A 282 13.48 11.53 16.15
C ALA A 282 14.20 10.42 15.35
N ALA A 283 15.44 10.08 15.73
CA ALA A 283 16.18 8.98 15.10
C ALA A 283 15.55 7.61 15.39
N ALA A 284 15.19 7.32 16.65
CA ALA A 284 14.48 6.08 17.00
C ALA A 284 13.16 5.92 16.25
N VAL A 285 12.41 7.02 16.07
CA VAL A 285 11.19 7.07 15.25
C VAL A 285 11.45 6.82 13.76
N GLN A 286 12.64 7.13 13.21
CA GLN A 286 13.01 6.75 11.85
C GLN A 286 13.39 5.27 11.75
N VAL A 287 14.16 4.75 12.71
CA VAL A 287 14.58 3.34 12.73
C VAL A 287 13.36 2.41 12.78
N VAL A 288 12.42 2.67 13.70
CA VAL A 288 11.24 1.81 13.86
C VAL A 288 10.30 1.90 12.65
N ASP A 289 10.18 3.07 12.00
CA ASP A 289 9.45 3.19 10.72
C ASP A 289 10.01 2.25 9.65
N ALA A 290 11.35 2.22 9.52
CA ALA A 290 12.03 1.37 8.55
C ALA A 290 11.92 -0.13 8.90
N LEU A 291 11.72 -0.48 10.18
CA LEU A 291 11.43 -1.86 10.61
C LEU A 291 9.97 -2.25 10.29
N LEU A 292 9.00 -1.39 10.61
CA LEU A 292 7.57 -1.62 10.35
C LEU A 292 7.26 -1.75 8.86
N ASN A 293 7.91 -0.94 8.02
CA ASN A 293 7.74 -0.96 6.56
C ASN A 293 8.72 -1.94 5.85
N ALA A 294 9.45 -2.79 6.58
CA ALA A 294 10.42 -3.71 5.99
C ALA A 294 9.72 -4.80 5.15
N PRO A 295 10.27 -5.22 3.99
CA PRO A 295 9.64 -6.26 3.16
C PRO A 295 9.64 -7.65 3.82
N ARG A 296 10.63 -7.94 4.68
CA ARG A 296 10.73 -9.21 5.41
C ARG A 296 9.85 -9.22 6.65
N THR A 297 8.91 -10.17 6.72
CA THR A 297 7.94 -10.29 7.82
C THR A 297 8.58 -10.45 9.20
N ALA A 298 9.77 -11.05 9.31
CA ALA A 298 10.51 -11.12 10.58
C ALA A 298 10.85 -9.72 11.11
N VAL A 299 11.49 -8.89 10.29
CA VAL A 299 11.90 -7.51 10.62
C VAL A 299 10.70 -6.64 11.03
N ARG A 300 9.54 -6.84 10.41
CA ARG A 300 8.29 -6.18 10.83
C ARG A 300 7.83 -6.60 12.23
N ARG A 301 7.98 -7.88 12.62
CA ARG A 301 7.67 -8.33 13.98
C ARG A 301 8.58 -7.68 15.01
N ASP A 302 9.87 -7.51 14.69
CA ASP A 302 10.83 -6.84 15.57
C ASP A 302 10.44 -5.37 15.79
N GLY A 303 10.02 -4.67 14.72
CA GLY A 303 9.42 -3.34 14.80
C GLY A 303 8.15 -3.28 15.66
N HIS A 304 7.25 -4.26 15.54
CA HIS A 304 6.06 -4.35 16.40
C HIS A 304 6.39 -4.67 17.86
N ALA A 305 7.37 -5.53 18.15
CA ALA A 305 7.80 -5.83 19.51
C ALA A 305 8.36 -4.59 20.22
N ILE A 306 9.07 -3.73 19.49
CA ILE A 306 9.53 -2.41 19.97
C ILE A 306 8.35 -1.49 20.29
N LEU A 307 7.31 -1.43 19.44
CA LEU A 307 6.08 -0.67 19.76
C LEU A 307 5.41 -1.20 21.02
N ASP A 308 5.26 -2.52 21.14
CA ASP A 308 4.55 -3.14 22.25
C ASP A 308 5.32 -2.95 23.58
N ARG A 309 6.67 -2.89 23.55
CA ARG A 309 7.48 -2.45 24.70
C ARG A 309 7.34 -0.95 24.99
N ALA A 310 7.25 -0.09 23.97
CA ALA A 310 7.03 1.34 24.16
C ALA A 310 5.67 1.66 24.82
N GLU A 311 4.61 0.92 24.48
CA GLU A 311 3.30 1.02 25.16
C GLU A 311 3.38 0.57 26.63
N GLN A 312 4.16 -0.47 26.95
CA GLN A 312 4.42 -0.86 28.35
C GLN A 312 5.16 0.25 29.12
N LEU A 313 6.15 0.91 28.50
CA LEU A 313 6.85 2.04 29.09
C LEU A 313 5.91 3.25 29.29
N LEU A 314 4.97 3.53 28.38
CA LEU A 314 3.95 4.56 28.61
C LEU A 314 3.08 4.27 29.85
N ILE A 315 2.74 3.00 30.10
CA ILE A 315 2.00 2.60 31.30
C ILE A 315 2.87 2.77 32.55
N GLN A 316 4.12 2.30 32.51
CA GLN A 316 5.09 2.40 33.61
C GLN A 316 5.36 3.86 34.01
N PHE A 317 5.54 4.76 33.03
CA PHE A 317 5.70 6.20 33.27
C PHE A 317 4.36 6.95 33.45
N SER A 318 3.22 6.24 33.54
CA SER A 318 1.88 6.83 33.71
C SER A 318 1.54 7.92 32.67
N ALA A 319 2.05 7.76 31.45
CA ALA A 319 2.18 8.80 30.44
C ALA A 319 1.27 8.62 29.22
N VAL A 320 0.41 7.60 29.23
CA VAL A 320 -0.53 7.25 28.14
C VAL A 320 -1.37 8.45 27.69
N SER A 321 -1.87 9.27 28.63
CA SER A 321 -2.64 10.49 28.34
C SER A 321 -1.88 11.48 27.44
N SER A 322 -0.56 11.58 27.63
CA SER A 322 0.30 12.52 26.89
C SER A 322 0.73 12.00 25.53
N ALA A 323 0.60 10.69 25.25
CA ALA A 323 1.05 10.08 24.00
C ALA A 323 0.01 10.08 22.87
N GLY A 324 -1.23 10.53 23.11
CA GLY A 324 -2.34 10.45 22.15
C GLY A 324 -2.14 11.21 20.83
N HIS A 325 -1.19 12.16 20.75
CA HIS A 325 -0.86 12.85 19.50
C HIS A 325 0.17 12.10 18.64
N SER A 326 0.85 11.07 19.18
CA SER A 326 1.97 10.37 18.52
C SER A 326 1.61 9.86 17.12
N PRO A 327 2.53 9.92 16.13
CA PRO A 327 2.28 9.47 14.76
C PRO A 327 2.60 7.98 14.50
N ILE A 328 3.16 7.29 15.50
CA ILE A 328 3.67 5.90 15.37
C ILE A 328 3.16 4.95 16.46
N LEU A 329 2.90 5.44 17.68
CA LEU A 329 2.47 4.60 18.82
C LEU A 329 1.01 4.16 18.67
N ARG A 330 0.67 2.97 19.18
CA ARG A 330 -0.70 2.44 19.19
C ARG A 330 -1.64 3.32 20.01
N THR A 331 -1.17 3.90 21.11
CA THR A 331 -1.91 4.94 21.87
C THR A 331 -2.26 6.16 20.98
N GLY A 332 -1.36 6.55 20.07
CA GLY A 332 -1.59 7.62 19.09
C GLY A 332 -2.61 7.25 18.00
N PHE A 333 -2.66 5.98 17.60
CA PHE A 333 -3.68 5.45 16.70
C PHE A 333 -5.05 5.35 17.37
N ALA A 334 -5.11 4.80 18.59
CA ALA A 334 -6.34 4.67 19.37
C ALA A 334 -7.01 6.02 19.63
N ASN A 335 -6.23 7.05 20.00
CA ASN A 335 -6.76 8.41 20.14
C ASN A 335 -7.36 8.95 18.82
N ARG A 336 -6.75 8.64 17.66
CA ARG A 336 -7.29 9.02 16.35
C ARG A 336 -8.58 8.27 15.99
N LEU A 337 -8.74 7.00 16.41
CA LEU A 337 -10.02 6.29 16.33
C LEU A 337 -11.10 6.96 17.19
N GLY A 338 -10.74 7.50 18.36
CA GLY A 338 -11.63 8.32 19.20
C GLY A 338 -12.04 9.65 18.57
N VAL A 339 -11.08 10.38 17.98
CA VAL A 339 -11.37 11.62 17.22
C VAL A 339 -12.27 11.32 16.02
N ALA A 340 -11.97 10.28 15.22
CA ALA A 340 -12.80 9.84 14.11
C ALA A 340 -14.21 9.44 14.56
N ALA A 341 -14.36 8.69 15.65
CA ALA A 341 -15.66 8.33 16.22
C ALA A 341 -16.47 9.56 16.69
N GLY A 342 -15.81 10.55 17.29
CA GLY A 342 -16.42 11.83 17.65
C GLY A 342 -16.90 12.61 16.42
N ALA A 343 -16.06 12.71 15.39
CA ALA A 343 -16.38 13.43 14.16
C ALA A 343 -17.49 12.74 13.34
N LEU A 344 -17.53 11.40 13.33
CA LEU A 344 -18.63 10.60 12.75
C LEU A 344 -19.97 10.89 13.44
N LEU A 345 -20.00 10.88 14.79
CA LEU A 345 -21.20 11.19 15.57
C LEU A 345 -21.64 12.67 15.46
N ALA A 346 -20.69 13.59 15.24
CA ALA A 346 -20.99 14.99 14.93
C ALA A 346 -21.54 15.15 13.50
N GLY A 347 -20.97 14.41 12.52
CA GLY A 347 -21.40 14.40 11.13
C GLY A 347 -22.84 13.89 10.94
N LEU A 348 -23.30 12.93 11.75
CA LEU A 348 -24.72 12.53 11.78
C LEU A 348 -25.68 13.68 12.14
N ARG A 349 -25.21 14.71 12.85
CA ARG A 349 -26.01 15.88 13.26
C ARG A 349 -25.84 17.07 12.31
N ASN A 350 -24.65 17.21 11.73
CA ASN A 350 -24.34 18.18 10.69
C ASN A 350 -23.47 17.51 9.60
N PRO A 351 -24.08 16.99 8.51
CA PRO A 351 -23.35 16.31 7.45
C PRO A 351 -22.35 17.19 6.67
N ALA A 352 -22.46 18.53 6.81
CA ALA A 352 -21.54 19.50 6.22
C ALA A 352 -20.35 19.86 7.14
N ASN A 353 -20.13 19.12 8.23
CA ASN A 353 -19.04 19.36 9.18
C ASN A 353 -17.68 18.92 8.61
N PRO A 354 -16.73 19.84 8.33
CA PRO A 354 -15.44 19.49 7.73
C PRO A 354 -14.53 18.66 8.65
N GLU A 355 -14.76 18.70 9.98
CA GLU A 355 -14.01 17.90 10.95
C GLU A 355 -14.11 16.39 10.70
N LEU A 356 -15.20 15.91 10.06
CA LEU A 356 -15.31 14.50 9.66
C LEU A 356 -14.20 14.10 8.68
N ASP A 357 -13.93 14.95 7.70
CA ASP A 357 -12.97 14.64 6.64
C ASP A 357 -11.54 14.80 7.15
N LEU A 358 -11.27 15.84 7.95
CA LEU A 358 -10.00 16.04 8.64
C LEU A 358 -9.69 14.88 9.61
N ALA A 359 -10.66 14.41 10.40
CA ALA A 359 -10.45 13.32 11.35
C ALA A 359 -10.13 11.98 10.67
N ILE A 360 -10.83 11.64 9.58
CA ILE A 360 -10.62 10.39 8.84
C ILE A 360 -9.29 10.44 8.04
N GLU A 361 -8.93 11.60 7.50
CA GLU A 361 -7.61 11.78 6.86
C GLU A 361 -6.47 11.72 7.90
N HIS A 362 -6.66 12.34 9.08
CA HIS A 362 -5.69 12.31 10.18
C HIS A 362 -5.48 10.89 10.75
N LEU A 363 -6.53 10.07 10.81
CA LEU A 363 -6.43 8.64 11.10
C LEU A 363 -5.61 7.90 10.04
N ALA A 364 -5.89 8.15 8.75
CA ALA A 364 -5.19 7.50 7.64
C ALA A 364 -3.72 7.97 7.44
N LYS A 365 -3.34 9.12 8.01
CA LYS A 365 -1.96 9.64 8.05
C LYS A 365 -1.10 9.06 9.18
N HIS A 366 -1.64 8.19 10.04
CA HIS A 366 -0.87 7.52 11.08
C HIS A 366 -0.01 6.40 10.48
N ARG A 367 1.22 6.18 10.99
CA ARG A 367 2.16 5.19 10.40
C ARG A 367 1.68 3.74 10.48
N LEU A 368 0.80 3.43 11.45
CA LEU A 368 0.13 2.12 11.55
C LEU A 368 -1.07 1.94 10.58
N ALA A 369 -1.43 2.95 9.79
CA ALA A 369 -2.64 2.89 8.94
C ALA A 369 -2.59 1.79 7.85
N GLU A 370 -1.41 1.33 7.44
CA GLU A 370 -1.27 0.18 6.52
C GLU A 370 -1.44 -1.16 7.27
N ALA A 371 -0.83 -1.31 8.45
CA ALA A 371 -1.00 -2.50 9.29
C ALA A 371 -2.44 -2.64 9.84
N GLU A 372 -3.15 -1.53 10.02
CA GLU A 372 -4.51 -1.43 10.54
C GLU A 372 -5.52 -1.09 9.42
N ALA A 373 -5.18 -1.40 8.15
CA ALA A 373 -5.90 -0.92 6.96
C ALA A 373 -7.41 -1.19 6.96
N GLU A 374 -7.87 -2.33 7.47
CA GLU A 374 -9.31 -2.61 7.54
C GLU A 374 -10.05 -1.68 8.50
N ARG A 375 -9.44 -1.26 9.62
CA ARG A 375 -10.07 -0.31 10.55
C ARG A 375 -10.19 1.07 9.91
N VAL A 376 -9.15 1.50 9.18
CA VAL A 376 -9.17 2.74 8.38
C VAL A 376 -10.20 2.65 7.24
N ARG A 377 -10.33 1.49 6.58
CA ARG A 377 -11.34 1.22 5.54
C ARG A 377 -12.76 1.30 6.12
N ARG A 378 -13.04 0.60 7.23
CA ARG A 378 -14.34 0.64 7.92
C ARG A 378 -14.70 2.08 8.35
N ALA A 379 -13.74 2.86 8.83
CA ALA A 379 -13.95 4.27 9.18
C ALA A 379 -14.30 5.15 7.96
N ARG A 380 -13.61 4.96 6.82
CA ARG A 380 -13.96 5.62 5.54
C ARG A 380 -15.33 5.20 5.00
N MET A 381 -15.74 3.94 5.22
CA MET A 381 -17.09 3.48 4.85
C MET A 381 -18.17 4.10 5.75
N ALA A 382 -17.90 4.26 7.05
CA ALA A 382 -18.79 5.00 7.96
C ALA A 382 -18.93 6.48 7.55
N GLN A 383 -17.83 7.16 7.17
CA GLN A 383 -17.84 8.52 6.60
C GLN A 383 -18.74 8.62 5.36
N ARG A 384 -18.63 7.66 4.42
CA ARG A 384 -19.46 7.58 3.22
C ARG A 384 -20.96 7.43 3.55
N LEU A 385 -21.31 6.60 4.53
CA LEU A 385 -22.69 6.49 5.01
C LEU A 385 -23.19 7.77 5.67
N VAL A 386 -22.36 8.49 6.45
CA VAL A 386 -22.74 9.79 7.05
C VAL A 386 -23.02 10.82 5.96
N ARG A 387 -22.18 10.90 4.91
CA ARG A 387 -22.44 11.77 3.75
C ARG A 387 -23.72 11.39 3.01
N TRP A 388 -23.95 10.09 2.76
CA TRP A 388 -25.20 9.61 2.15
C TRP A 388 -26.45 9.91 3.01
N LEU A 389 -26.34 9.81 4.34
CA LEU A 389 -27.41 10.21 5.25
C LEU A 389 -27.69 11.72 5.18
N GLY A 390 -26.71 12.53 4.81
CA GLY A 390 -26.88 13.96 4.50
C GLY A 390 -27.53 14.28 3.15
N THR A 391 -27.58 13.35 2.20
CA THR A 391 -28.22 13.61 0.89
C THR A 391 -29.74 13.51 0.96
N THR A 392 -30.43 14.24 0.08
CA THR A 392 -31.87 14.05 -0.18
C THR A 392 -32.05 12.86 -1.12
N VAL A 393 -32.61 11.76 -0.61
CA VAL A 393 -32.89 10.56 -1.40
C VAL A 393 -34.38 10.48 -1.72
N VAL A 394 -34.71 10.32 -3.00
CA VAL A 394 -36.09 10.21 -3.50
C VAL A 394 -36.42 8.76 -3.81
N ALA A 395 -37.61 8.31 -3.41
CA ALA A 395 -38.14 6.97 -3.66
C ALA A 395 -38.27 6.65 -5.16
N PRO A 396 -38.09 5.39 -5.59
CA PRO A 396 -38.09 5.02 -7.00
C PRO A 396 -39.46 5.25 -7.67
N GLN A 397 -39.41 5.83 -8.87
CA GLN A 397 -40.58 6.13 -9.71
C GLN A 397 -41.07 4.89 -10.47
N SER A 398 -40.15 3.99 -10.85
CA SER A 398 -40.42 2.75 -11.58
C SER A 398 -39.42 1.65 -11.17
N VAL A 399 -39.62 0.43 -11.66
CA VAL A 399 -38.62 -0.66 -11.50
C VAL A 399 -37.30 -0.28 -12.15
N ALA A 400 -37.32 0.30 -13.35
CA ALA A 400 -36.11 0.72 -14.06
C ALA A 400 -35.34 1.84 -13.32
N ASP A 401 -36.04 2.84 -12.77
CA ASP A 401 -35.45 3.90 -11.95
C ASP A 401 -34.84 3.35 -10.65
N GLY A 402 -35.48 2.37 -10.01
CA GLY A 402 -34.93 1.67 -8.85
C GLY A 402 -33.70 0.83 -9.16
N VAL A 403 -33.71 0.10 -10.28
CA VAL A 403 -32.58 -0.71 -10.78
C VAL A 403 -31.39 0.16 -11.15
N ASP A 404 -31.61 1.24 -11.92
CA ASP A 404 -30.58 2.19 -12.30
C ASP A 404 -29.92 2.83 -11.08
N ARG A 405 -30.71 3.30 -10.09
CA ARG A 405 -30.19 3.88 -8.84
C ARG A 405 -29.52 2.84 -7.94
N HIS A 406 -29.96 1.59 -7.95
CA HIS A 406 -29.27 0.55 -7.18
C HIS A 406 -27.88 0.24 -7.74
N ILE A 407 -27.71 0.24 -9.06
CA ILE A 407 -26.39 0.10 -9.69
C ILE A 407 -25.53 1.36 -9.55
N ALA A 408 -26.14 2.55 -9.73
CA ALA A 408 -25.40 3.81 -9.68
C ALA A 408 -25.03 4.25 -8.25
N GLU A 409 -25.88 4.01 -7.26
CA GLU A 409 -25.76 4.55 -5.89
C GLU A 409 -25.96 3.51 -4.79
N TRP A 410 -27.10 2.80 -4.74
CA TRP A 410 -27.49 2.10 -3.52
C TRP A 410 -26.71 0.80 -3.26
N GLY A 411 -26.12 0.18 -4.28
CA GLY A 411 -25.14 -0.89 -4.13
C GLY A 411 -23.86 -0.45 -3.40
N TRP A 412 -23.45 0.81 -3.57
CA TRP A 412 -22.34 1.41 -2.81
C TRP A 412 -22.72 1.61 -1.33
N VAL A 413 -23.98 1.95 -1.04
CA VAL A 413 -24.53 2.00 0.33
C VAL A 413 -24.50 0.61 0.96
N ASP A 414 -24.93 -0.42 0.24
CA ASP A 414 -24.99 -1.79 0.73
C ASP A 414 -23.58 -2.39 0.93
N GLN A 415 -22.60 -1.99 0.12
CA GLN A 415 -21.17 -2.24 0.36
C GLN A 415 -20.70 -1.58 1.67
N ALA A 416 -20.92 -0.27 1.84
CA ALA A 416 -20.47 0.46 3.02
C ALA A 416 -21.15 -0.01 4.32
N LEU A 417 -22.45 -0.33 4.28
CA LEU A 417 -23.20 -0.97 5.37
C LEU A 417 -22.55 -2.29 5.82
N SER A 418 -21.98 -3.04 4.87
CA SER A 418 -21.34 -4.33 5.14
C SER A 418 -19.98 -4.17 5.84
N HIS A 419 -19.18 -3.17 5.47
CA HIS A 419 -17.95 -2.83 6.21
C HIS A 419 -18.25 -2.30 7.61
N VAL A 420 -19.29 -1.47 7.78
CA VAL A 420 -19.67 -0.94 9.10
C VAL A 420 -20.29 -2.03 9.99
N TRP A 421 -20.99 -3.01 9.42
CA TRP A 421 -21.51 -4.18 10.14
C TRP A 421 -20.40 -5.08 10.73
N ALA A 422 -19.27 -5.24 10.02
CA ALA A 422 -18.10 -5.96 10.55
C ALA A 422 -17.43 -5.24 11.75
N GLY A 423 -17.80 -3.99 12.02
CA GLY A 423 -17.61 -3.38 13.32
C GLY A 423 -16.17 -3.01 13.69
N GLU A 424 -15.92 -2.95 15.00
CA GLU A 424 -14.64 -2.60 15.63
C GLU A 424 -14.53 -3.41 16.92
N GLU A 425 -13.35 -3.96 17.22
CA GLU A 425 -13.16 -4.93 18.29
C GLU A 425 -12.93 -4.28 19.67
N THR A 426 -12.17 -3.19 19.71
CA THR A 426 -11.52 -2.70 20.94
C THR A 426 -11.87 -1.27 21.33
N HIS A 427 -12.43 -0.46 20.41
CA HIS A 427 -12.68 0.97 20.64
C HIS A 427 -14.17 1.31 20.82
N PRO A 428 -14.71 1.45 22.07
CA PRO A 428 -16.16 1.45 22.32
C PRO A 428 -16.91 2.65 21.73
N GLN A 429 -16.27 3.82 21.64
CA GLN A 429 -16.88 5.00 21.01
C GLN A 429 -17.06 4.81 19.50
N LEU A 430 -16.19 4.03 18.86
CA LEU A 430 -16.26 3.76 17.42
C LEU A 430 -17.27 2.64 17.13
N GLN A 431 -17.33 1.60 17.97
CA GLN A 431 -18.44 0.62 18.00
C GLN A 431 -19.80 1.32 18.09
N ARG A 432 -19.92 2.32 18.98
CA ARG A 432 -21.12 3.14 19.12
C ARG A 432 -21.43 3.93 17.84
N ALA A 433 -20.45 4.62 17.27
CA ALA A 433 -20.62 5.40 16.04
C ALA A 433 -21.07 4.50 14.87
N TYR A 434 -20.42 3.35 14.68
CA TYR A 434 -20.79 2.37 13.65
C TYR A 434 -22.23 1.86 13.82
N ARG A 435 -22.66 1.56 15.05
CA ARG A 435 -24.05 1.15 15.31
C ARG A 435 -25.07 2.25 14.95
N GLU A 436 -24.88 3.47 15.46
CA GLU A 436 -25.81 4.60 15.19
C GLU A 436 -25.87 4.91 13.67
N ILE A 437 -24.75 4.85 12.96
CA ILE A 437 -24.70 5.03 11.50
C ILE A 437 -25.41 3.87 10.77
N HIS A 438 -25.14 2.63 11.17
CA HIS A 438 -25.72 1.45 10.52
C HIS A 438 -27.24 1.41 10.69
N GLU A 439 -27.76 1.66 11.89
CA GLU A 439 -29.20 1.68 12.17
C GLU A 439 -29.94 2.71 11.29
N LEU A 440 -29.42 3.94 11.20
CA LEU A 440 -30.00 5.01 10.37
C LEU A 440 -29.93 4.70 8.87
N ALA A 441 -28.78 4.22 8.38
CA ALA A 441 -28.60 3.91 6.97
C ALA A 441 -29.39 2.65 6.53
N GLN A 442 -29.46 1.63 7.39
CA GLN A 442 -30.23 0.42 7.16
C GLN A 442 -31.74 0.69 7.15
N GLN A 443 -32.24 1.62 7.99
CA GLN A 443 -33.64 2.04 7.93
C GLN A 443 -33.94 2.77 6.61
N ARG A 444 -33.13 3.77 6.22
CA ARG A 444 -33.31 4.48 4.93
C ARG A 444 -33.26 3.51 3.74
N ARG A 445 -32.44 2.45 3.80
CA ARG A 445 -32.44 1.39 2.78
C ARG A 445 -33.73 0.57 2.77
N ARG A 446 -34.26 0.16 3.94
CA ARG A 446 -35.55 -0.57 4.06
C ARG A 446 -36.71 0.26 3.50
N ASP A 447 -36.73 1.57 3.73
CA ASP A 447 -37.76 2.47 3.18
C ASP A 447 -37.74 2.48 1.64
N LEU A 448 -36.55 2.43 1.03
CA LEU A 448 -36.37 2.32 -0.42
C LEU A 448 -36.73 0.93 -0.95
N ASP A 449 -36.40 -0.14 -0.23
CA ASP A 449 -36.77 -1.51 -0.62
C ASP A 449 -38.31 -1.69 -0.63
N GLY A 450 -39.01 -1.15 0.37
CA GLY A 450 -40.47 -1.17 0.43
C GLY A 450 -41.13 -0.32 -0.66
N ALA A 451 -40.57 0.86 -0.95
CA ALA A 451 -41.04 1.69 -2.07
C ALA A 451 -40.80 1.02 -3.43
N PHE A 452 -39.67 0.34 -3.62
CA PHE A 452 -39.39 -0.45 -4.82
C PHE A 452 -40.32 -1.65 -4.94
N ALA A 453 -40.59 -2.38 -3.86
CA ALA A 453 -41.48 -3.54 -3.86
C ALA A 453 -42.89 -3.18 -4.39
N GLY A 454 -43.41 -2.01 -4.03
CA GLY A 454 -44.66 -1.49 -4.58
C GLY A 454 -44.62 -1.21 -6.09
N ARG A 455 -43.46 -0.81 -6.65
CA ARG A 455 -43.26 -0.70 -8.11
C ARG A 455 -43.12 -2.07 -8.77
N LEU A 456 -42.43 -3.00 -8.12
CA LEU A 456 -42.20 -4.35 -8.61
C LEU A 456 -43.50 -5.14 -8.76
N ALA A 457 -44.42 -5.02 -7.79
CA ALA A 457 -45.74 -5.64 -7.87
C ALA A 457 -46.54 -5.15 -9.09
N ALA A 458 -46.59 -3.84 -9.32
CA ALA A 458 -47.30 -3.26 -10.47
C ALA A 458 -46.70 -3.68 -11.83
N TRP A 459 -45.38 -3.81 -11.92
CA TRP A 459 -44.69 -4.26 -13.13
C TRP A 459 -44.82 -5.77 -13.38
N ALA A 460 -44.82 -6.59 -12.32
CA ALA A 460 -45.03 -8.03 -12.43
C ALA A 460 -46.38 -8.37 -13.12
N THR A 461 -47.42 -7.61 -12.80
CA THR A 461 -48.75 -7.70 -13.41
C THR A 461 -48.78 -7.23 -14.87
N ALA A 462 -48.03 -6.17 -15.20
CA ALA A 462 -48.01 -5.57 -16.55
C ALA A 462 -47.28 -6.43 -17.60
N GLY A 463 -46.31 -7.25 -17.16
CA GLY A 463 -45.70 -8.30 -17.99
C GLY A 463 -44.63 -7.84 -19.00
N PRO A 464 -44.04 -8.80 -19.76
CA PRO A 464 -42.86 -8.55 -20.62
C PRO A 464 -43.06 -7.61 -21.82
N GLY A 465 -44.23 -6.99 -21.98
CA GLY A 465 -44.45 -5.90 -22.94
C GLY A 465 -44.20 -4.49 -22.37
N SER A 466 -44.00 -4.37 -21.06
CA SER A 466 -43.94 -3.08 -20.33
C SER A 466 -42.54 -2.65 -19.89
N ASP A 467 -41.49 -3.36 -20.34
CA ASP A 467 -40.12 -3.18 -19.85
C ASP A 467 -39.42 -1.92 -20.40
N GLY A 468 -39.79 -1.44 -21.58
CA GLY A 468 -39.09 -0.35 -22.26
C GLY A 468 -37.61 -0.71 -22.50
N ASP A 469 -36.68 0.12 -22.01
CA ASP A 469 -35.24 -0.13 -22.11
C ASP A 469 -34.70 -1.12 -21.07
N LEU A 470 -35.49 -1.54 -20.08
CA LEU A 470 -35.04 -2.36 -18.94
C LEU A 470 -34.48 -3.72 -19.37
N LEU A 471 -33.30 -4.08 -18.85
CA LEU A 471 -32.77 -5.43 -18.98
C LEU A 471 -33.42 -6.36 -17.95
N THR A 472 -33.68 -7.59 -18.37
CA THR A 472 -34.20 -8.69 -17.55
C THR A 472 -33.40 -9.96 -17.88
N VAL A 473 -33.33 -10.93 -16.97
CA VAL A 473 -32.52 -12.14 -17.19
C VAL A 473 -32.88 -12.86 -18.49
N GLU A 474 -34.17 -12.94 -18.81
CA GLU A 474 -34.65 -13.53 -20.07
C GLU A 474 -34.30 -12.71 -21.32
N ASN A 475 -34.03 -11.40 -21.20
CA ASN A 475 -33.75 -10.54 -22.36
C ASN A 475 -32.26 -10.23 -22.59
N LEU A 476 -31.35 -10.61 -21.67
CA LEU A 476 -29.90 -10.43 -21.84
C LEU A 476 -29.36 -11.16 -23.10
N LEU A 477 -29.79 -12.40 -23.32
CA LEU A 477 -29.38 -13.19 -24.49
C LEU A 477 -29.72 -12.47 -25.82
N PRO A 478 -31.00 -12.15 -26.13
CA PRO A 478 -31.32 -11.48 -27.39
C PRO A 478 -30.82 -10.03 -27.50
N ARG A 479 -30.71 -9.27 -26.39
CA ARG A 479 -30.32 -7.85 -26.43
C ARG A 479 -28.81 -7.60 -26.39
N VAL A 480 -28.01 -8.46 -25.75
CA VAL A 480 -26.56 -8.24 -25.54
C VAL A 480 -25.68 -9.33 -26.14
N VAL A 481 -26.07 -10.60 -26.03
CA VAL A 481 -25.20 -11.72 -26.47
C VAL A 481 -25.41 -12.10 -27.94
N ASP A 482 -26.66 -12.21 -28.41
CA ASP A 482 -26.97 -12.50 -29.82
C ASP A 482 -26.33 -11.47 -30.80
N PRO A 483 -26.21 -10.16 -30.49
CA PRO A 483 -25.40 -9.21 -31.27
C PRO A 483 -23.92 -9.60 -31.39
N LEU A 484 -23.27 -10.05 -30.30
CA LEU A 484 -21.87 -10.48 -30.31
C LEU A 484 -21.67 -11.75 -31.16
N ILE A 485 -22.58 -12.72 -31.03
CA ILE A 485 -22.58 -13.96 -31.83
C ILE A 485 -22.73 -13.61 -33.33
N ARG A 486 -23.65 -12.70 -33.69
CA ARG A 486 -23.82 -12.23 -35.09
C ARG A 486 -22.61 -11.45 -35.61
N ALA A 487 -21.90 -10.72 -34.75
CA ALA A 487 -20.63 -10.08 -35.08
C ALA A 487 -19.43 -11.06 -35.12
N GLY A 488 -19.65 -12.37 -34.92
CA GLY A 488 -18.60 -13.39 -34.91
C GLY A 488 -17.60 -13.27 -33.77
N ARG A 489 -17.96 -12.58 -32.68
CA ARG A 489 -17.02 -12.12 -31.65
C ARG A 489 -17.02 -13.06 -30.43
N PRO A 490 -15.94 -13.80 -30.14
CA PRO A 490 -15.91 -14.77 -29.05
C PRO A 490 -16.13 -14.15 -27.67
N LEU A 491 -16.98 -14.79 -26.87
CA LEU A 491 -17.41 -14.34 -25.54
C LEU A 491 -17.04 -15.36 -24.44
N LEU A 492 -16.61 -14.85 -23.29
CA LEU A 492 -16.72 -15.51 -21.99
C LEU A 492 -17.93 -14.91 -21.25
N LEU A 493 -18.90 -15.75 -20.88
CA LEU A 493 -20.01 -15.37 -19.99
C LEU A 493 -19.76 -15.99 -18.62
N ALA A 494 -19.30 -15.19 -17.66
CA ALA A 494 -19.18 -15.58 -16.26
C ALA A 494 -20.49 -15.26 -15.53
N VAL A 495 -21.16 -16.28 -15.00
CA VAL A 495 -22.34 -16.14 -14.15
C VAL A 495 -21.91 -16.40 -12.70
N LEU A 496 -21.88 -15.36 -11.88
CA LEU A 496 -21.54 -15.44 -10.46
C LEU A 496 -22.83 -15.61 -9.66
N ASP A 497 -23.16 -16.85 -9.29
CA ASP A 497 -24.41 -17.25 -8.65
C ASP A 497 -24.61 -16.47 -7.33
N GLY A 498 -25.65 -15.62 -7.27
CA GLY A 498 -25.90 -14.74 -6.12
C GLY A 498 -25.15 -13.40 -6.09
N MET A 499 -24.43 -12.96 -7.13
CA MET A 499 -23.76 -11.64 -7.14
C MET A 499 -24.76 -10.45 -7.05
N SER A 500 -24.59 -9.60 -6.05
CA SER A 500 -25.32 -8.32 -5.87
C SER A 500 -24.52 -7.11 -6.39
N ALA A 501 -25.15 -5.95 -6.48
CA ALA A 501 -24.48 -4.72 -6.96
C ALA A 501 -23.26 -4.31 -6.12
N ALA A 502 -23.30 -4.52 -4.80
CA ALA A 502 -22.18 -4.25 -3.89
C ALA A 502 -20.92 -5.07 -4.24
N VAL A 503 -21.10 -6.33 -4.67
CA VAL A 503 -20.01 -7.20 -5.12
C VAL A 503 -19.44 -6.72 -6.45
N ALA A 504 -20.29 -6.30 -7.40
CA ALA A 504 -19.86 -5.79 -8.69
C ALA A 504 -19.16 -4.42 -8.62
N VAL A 505 -19.43 -3.61 -7.60
CA VAL A 505 -18.62 -2.41 -7.29
C VAL A 505 -17.18 -2.83 -6.98
N GLN A 506 -16.97 -3.70 -5.98
CA GLN A 506 -15.63 -4.16 -5.60
C GLN A 506 -14.89 -4.88 -6.73
N LEU A 507 -15.61 -5.72 -7.49
CA LEU A 507 -15.05 -6.42 -8.63
C LEU A 507 -14.65 -5.47 -9.78
N ALA A 508 -15.36 -4.36 -9.97
CA ALA A 508 -14.98 -3.39 -11.00
C ALA A 508 -13.70 -2.63 -10.64
N ASP A 509 -13.58 -2.15 -9.39
CA ASP A 509 -12.38 -1.48 -8.89
C ASP A 509 -11.12 -2.37 -9.08
N GLU A 510 -11.21 -3.69 -8.87
CA GLU A 510 -10.11 -4.63 -9.10
C GLU A 510 -9.83 -4.95 -10.59
N LEU A 511 -10.80 -4.75 -11.48
CA LEU A 511 -10.67 -5.08 -12.91
C LEU A 511 -10.28 -3.89 -13.79
N ALA A 512 -10.60 -2.66 -13.38
CA ALA A 512 -10.23 -1.42 -14.10
C ALA A 512 -8.72 -1.32 -14.47
N PRO A 513 -7.75 -1.79 -13.66
CA PRO A 513 -6.34 -1.79 -14.06
C PRO A 513 -6.01 -2.66 -15.28
N HIS A 514 -6.88 -3.63 -15.65
CA HIS A 514 -6.63 -4.64 -16.68
C HIS A 514 -7.65 -4.65 -17.82
N TRP A 515 -8.84 -4.10 -17.61
CA TRP A 515 -9.99 -4.13 -18.51
C TRP A 515 -10.64 -2.75 -18.63
N VAL A 516 -11.34 -2.51 -19.73
CA VAL A 516 -12.22 -1.34 -19.88
C VAL A 516 -13.66 -1.84 -19.87
N GLU A 517 -14.48 -1.30 -18.97
CA GLU A 517 -15.92 -1.58 -18.91
C GLU A 517 -16.66 -0.85 -20.04
N TYR A 518 -17.69 -1.48 -20.60
CA TYR A 518 -18.54 -0.95 -21.66
C TYR A 518 -20.01 -1.11 -21.28
N ASP A 519 -20.81 -0.11 -21.63
CA ASP A 519 -22.26 -0.21 -21.65
C ASP A 519 -22.68 -0.81 -23.00
N PRO A 520 -23.22 -2.04 -23.04
CA PRO A 520 -23.57 -2.69 -24.29
C PRO A 520 -24.80 -2.10 -24.99
N LEU A 521 -25.51 -1.16 -24.33
CA LEU A 521 -26.76 -0.55 -24.80
C LEU A 521 -26.69 1.00 -24.84
N ALA A 522 -25.50 1.60 -24.79
CA ALA A 522 -25.36 3.05 -24.81
C ALA A 522 -25.76 3.68 -26.16
N GLY A 523 -25.42 3.03 -27.28
CA GLY A 523 -25.62 3.58 -28.62
C GLY A 523 -24.82 4.87 -28.81
N SER A 524 -25.51 6.01 -28.88
CA SER A 524 -24.92 7.36 -28.92
C SER A 524 -25.14 8.17 -27.62
N GLY A 525 -25.74 7.56 -26.60
CA GLY A 525 -25.97 8.17 -25.29
C GLY A 525 -24.75 8.12 -24.36
N ALA A 526 -24.91 8.63 -23.14
CA ALA A 526 -23.92 8.48 -22.08
C ALA A 526 -23.90 7.02 -21.58
N ALA A 527 -22.72 6.39 -21.63
CA ALA A 527 -22.51 5.03 -21.17
C ALA A 527 -22.60 4.92 -19.64
N ARG A 528 -23.23 3.85 -19.15
CA ARG A 528 -23.32 3.51 -17.73
C ARG A 528 -23.28 2.01 -17.49
N ARG A 529 -22.79 1.57 -16.33
CA ARG A 529 -23.00 0.20 -15.83
C ARG A 529 -24.50 -0.10 -15.82
N ARG A 530 -24.90 -1.27 -16.31
CA ARG A 530 -26.32 -1.65 -16.44
C ARG A 530 -26.75 -2.57 -15.31
N GLY A 531 -28.00 -2.42 -14.89
CA GLY A 531 -28.70 -3.39 -14.05
C GLY A 531 -29.63 -4.26 -14.89
N ILE A 532 -29.82 -5.49 -14.46
CA ILE A 532 -30.75 -6.47 -15.00
C ILE A 532 -31.73 -6.83 -13.87
N VAL A 533 -32.99 -7.08 -14.19
CA VAL A 533 -33.96 -7.66 -13.25
C VAL A 533 -33.89 -9.18 -13.28
N ALA A 534 -33.67 -9.79 -12.11
CA ALA A 534 -33.77 -11.24 -11.91
C ALA A 534 -35.20 -11.76 -12.07
N ALA A 535 -35.38 -13.05 -12.33
CA ALA A 535 -36.71 -13.64 -12.46
C ALA A 535 -37.43 -13.65 -11.10
N LEU A 536 -38.76 -13.71 -11.09
CA LEU A 536 -39.57 -13.76 -9.87
C LEU A 536 -40.14 -15.18 -9.70
N PRO A 537 -39.99 -15.85 -8.53
CA PRO A 537 -39.12 -15.48 -7.43
C PRO A 537 -37.62 -15.55 -7.80
N THR A 538 -36.79 -14.78 -7.09
CA THR A 538 -35.34 -14.61 -7.31
C THR A 538 -34.50 -15.82 -6.86
N LEU A 539 -34.95 -17.02 -7.22
CA LEU A 539 -34.28 -18.30 -6.98
C LEU A 539 -33.37 -18.68 -8.16
N THR A 540 -32.28 -19.38 -7.88
CA THR A 540 -31.36 -19.94 -8.89
C THR A 540 -32.05 -20.79 -9.94
N ALA A 541 -32.95 -21.67 -9.48
CA ALA A 541 -33.71 -22.59 -10.33
C ALA A 541 -34.64 -21.86 -11.34
N VAL A 542 -35.04 -20.62 -11.04
CA VAL A 542 -35.86 -19.79 -11.94
C VAL A 542 -34.97 -18.83 -12.73
N SER A 543 -34.13 -18.05 -12.05
CA SER A 543 -33.38 -16.95 -12.67
C SER A 543 -32.28 -17.44 -13.60
N ARG A 544 -31.44 -18.40 -13.18
CA ARG A 544 -30.38 -18.95 -14.03
C ARG A 544 -30.93 -19.76 -15.22
N THR A 545 -32.04 -20.48 -15.00
CA THR A 545 -32.73 -21.17 -16.10
C THR A 545 -33.34 -20.17 -17.09
N SER A 546 -33.94 -19.07 -16.60
CA SER A 546 -34.52 -18.03 -17.45
C SER A 546 -33.46 -17.29 -18.26
N LEU A 547 -32.32 -17.00 -17.63
CA LEU A 547 -31.11 -16.46 -18.25
C LEU A 547 -30.64 -17.36 -19.41
N PHE A 548 -30.39 -18.65 -19.15
CA PHE A 548 -29.88 -19.57 -20.17
C PHE A 548 -30.91 -20.00 -21.23
N ALA A 549 -32.22 -19.86 -20.97
CA ALA A 549 -33.25 -20.05 -21.99
C ALA A 549 -33.44 -18.82 -22.90
N GLY A 550 -33.21 -17.62 -22.36
CA GLY A 550 -33.69 -16.37 -22.96
C GLY A 550 -35.22 -16.28 -22.97
N ALA A 551 -35.86 -16.84 -21.93
CA ALA A 551 -37.31 -16.86 -21.70
C ALA A 551 -37.58 -17.25 -20.24
N LEU A 552 -38.56 -16.63 -19.58
CA LEU A 552 -38.91 -16.95 -18.18
C LEU A 552 -39.34 -18.42 -18.02
N ARG A 553 -38.71 -19.16 -17.09
CA ARG A 553 -39.06 -20.53 -16.68
C ARG A 553 -38.25 -21.01 -15.47
N ALA A 554 -38.78 -22.02 -14.77
CA ALA A 554 -38.02 -22.83 -13.82
C ALA A 554 -37.31 -24.00 -14.53
N GLY A 555 -36.24 -24.52 -13.93
CA GLY A 555 -35.50 -25.67 -14.44
C GLY A 555 -34.25 -26.02 -13.62
N ASN A 556 -33.31 -26.72 -14.27
CA ASN A 556 -32.09 -27.24 -13.68
C ASN A 556 -30.93 -27.24 -14.68
N GLN A 557 -29.73 -27.60 -14.22
CA GLN A 557 -28.52 -27.65 -15.06
C GLN A 557 -28.63 -28.58 -16.28
N ASP A 558 -29.49 -29.60 -16.27
CA ASP A 558 -29.68 -30.49 -17.43
C ASP A 558 -30.55 -29.87 -18.51
N LEU A 559 -31.45 -28.94 -18.15
CA LEU A 559 -32.09 -28.06 -19.12
C LEU A 559 -31.10 -27.02 -19.64
N GLU A 560 -30.30 -26.39 -18.76
CA GLU A 560 -29.24 -25.44 -19.15
C GLU A 560 -28.25 -26.07 -20.15
N ARG A 561 -27.75 -27.30 -19.88
CA ARG A 561 -26.86 -28.06 -20.78
C ARG A 561 -27.51 -28.39 -22.13
N ARG A 562 -28.79 -28.78 -22.14
CA ARG A 562 -29.53 -29.08 -23.39
C ARG A 562 -29.67 -27.86 -24.28
N LEU A 563 -30.01 -26.69 -23.71
CA LEU A 563 -30.15 -25.44 -24.46
C LEU A 563 -28.85 -25.04 -25.20
N PHE A 564 -27.69 -25.29 -24.59
CA PHE A 564 -26.39 -25.10 -25.26
C PHE A 564 -26.15 -26.14 -26.37
N ALA A 565 -26.44 -27.43 -26.13
CA ALA A 565 -26.31 -28.48 -27.14
C ALA A 565 -27.24 -28.29 -28.35
N GLU A 566 -28.45 -27.77 -28.12
CA GLU A 566 -29.43 -27.36 -29.14
C GLU A 566 -29.00 -26.09 -29.91
N GLY A 567 -27.92 -25.42 -29.48
CA GLY A 567 -27.34 -24.27 -30.16
C GLY A 567 -28.02 -22.93 -29.87
N ARG A 568 -28.81 -22.81 -28.78
CA ARG A 568 -29.52 -21.57 -28.39
C ARG A 568 -28.57 -20.38 -28.20
N TRP A 569 -27.32 -20.66 -27.83
CA TRP A 569 -26.21 -19.72 -27.59
C TRP A 569 -25.18 -19.70 -28.74
N GLY A 570 -25.60 -20.10 -29.94
CA GLY A 570 -24.72 -20.35 -31.09
C GLY A 570 -24.22 -21.80 -31.13
N ARG A 571 -23.92 -22.29 -32.34
CA ARG A 571 -23.39 -23.65 -32.53
C ARG A 571 -21.98 -23.77 -31.93
N ALA A 572 -21.70 -24.91 -31.31
CA ALA A 572 -20.44 -25.22 -30.59
C ALA A 572 -20.11 -24.33 -29.37
N SER A 573 -21.04 -23.47 -28.92
CA SER A 573 -20.93 -22.82 -27.61
C SER A 573 -21.02 -23.85 -26.47
N ARG A 574 -20.28 -23.63 -25.38
CA ARG A 574 -20.17 -24.57 -24.24
C ARG A 574 -20.60 -23.91 -22.93
N ILE A 575 -21.17 -24.68 -22.01
CA ILE A 575 -21.49 -24.28 -20.64
C ILE A 575 -20.77 -25.18 -19.64
N PHE A 576 -20.21 -24.57 -18.59
CA PHE A 576 -19.50 -25.23 -17.50
C PHE A 576 -20.11 -24.86 -16.15
N HIS A 577 -20.26 -25.86 -15.29
CA HIS A 577 -20.76 -25.72 -13.91
C HIS A 577 -19.66 -26.08 -12.90
N LYS A 578 -19.91 -25.83 -11.60
CA LYS A 578 -19.00 -26.03 -10.46
C LYS A 578 -18.10 -27.29 -10.50
N GLY A 579 -18.61 -28.42 -11.00
CA GLY A 579 -17.86 -29.67 -11.18
C GLY A 579 -16.81 -29.60 -12.30
N PRO A 580 -17.20 -29.65 -13.59
CA PRO A 580 -16.29 -29.72 -14.75
C PRO A 580 -15.43 -28.46 -15.01
N ALA A 581 -15.42 -27.48 -14.09
CA ALA A 581 -14.63 -26.26 -14.23
C ALA A 581 -13.30 -26.27 -13.45
N ARG A 582 -13.19 -27.01 -12.34
CA ARG A 582 -11.93 -27.14 -11.57
C ARG A 582 -11.06 -28.26 -12.14
N GLY A 583 -9.74 -28.04 -12.18
CA GLY A 583 -8.78 -28.99 -12.71
C GLY A 583 -8.26 -30.02 -11.71
N GLY A 584 -7.37 -30.90 -12.18
CA GLY A 584 -6.63 -31.86 -11.37
C GLY A 584 -5.45 -31.26 -10.59
N ALA A 585 -4.60 -32.12 -10.05
CA ALA A 585 -3.38 -31.68 -9.35
C ALA A 585 -2.43 -30.97 -10.33
N GLY A 586 -2.16 -29.68 -10.08
CA GLY A 586 -1.38 -28.80 -10.98
C GLY A 586 -2.23 -27.91 -11.89
N GLU A 587 -3.54 -28.08 -11.93
CA GLU A 587 -4.46 -27.32 -12.79
C GLU A 587 -5.42 -26.45 -11.97
N VAL A 588 -5.46 -25.13 -12.24
CA VAL A 588 -6.43 -24.23 -11.56
C VAL A 588 -7.84 -24.35 -12.15
N ILE A 589 -7.93 -24.66 -13.45
CA ILE A 589 -9.15 -24.92 -14.20
C ILE A 589 -8.97 -26.17 -15.06
N ALA A 590 -10.05 -26.89 -15.35
CA ALA A 590 -9.98 -28.14 -16.12
C ALA A 590 -9.43 -27.93 -17.54
N ALA A 591 -8.73 -28.94 -18.08
CA ALA A 591 -8.27 -28.98 -19.47
C ALA A 591 -9.41 -28.68 -20.47
N ASP A 592 -10.55 -29.35 -20.32
CA ASP A 592 -11.77 -29.17 -21.13
C ASP A 592 -12.27 -27.71 -21.22
N LEU A 593 -12.11 -26.95 -20.13
CA LEU A 593 -12.48 -25.53 -20.04
C LEU A 593 -11.38 -24.63 -20.62
N THR A 594 -10.12 -25.00 -20.46
CA THR A 594 -8.97 -24.34 -21.09
C THR A 594 -9.07 -24.44 -22.62
N ASP A 595 -9.35 -25.64 -23.15
CA ASP A 595 -9.59 -25.89 -24.56
C ASP A 595 -10.81 -25.14 -25.09
N ALA A 596 -11.90 -25.10 -24.33
CA ALA A 596 -13.07 -24.29 -24.69
C ALA A 596 -12.71 -22.80 -24.83
N MET A 597 -11.94 -22.26 -23.88
CA MET A 597 -11.49 -20.86 -23.89
C MET A 597 -10.54 -20.54 -25.06
N ALA A 598 -9.71 -21.50 -25.48
CA ALA A 598 -8.82 -21.41 -26.65
C ALA A 598 -9.52 -21.65 -27.99
N SER A 599 -10.64 -22.38 -28.01
CA SER A 599 -11.41 -22.68 -29.21
C SER A 599 -12.09 -21.46 -29.84
N SER A 600 -12.60 -21.63 -31.07
CA SER A 600 -13.47 -20.66 -31.74
C SER A 600 -14.95 -20.69 -31.29
N ALA A 601 -15.27 -21.35 -30.17
CA ALA A 601 -16.64 -21.41 -29.64
C ALA A 601 -17.22 -19.99 -29.41
N PRO A 602 -18.39 -19.63 -29.97
CA PRO A 602 -18.95 -18.28 -29.87
C PRO A 602 -19.13 -17.80 -28.43
N VAL A 603 -19.68 -18.67 -27.58
CA VAL A 603 -19.83 -18.42 -26.14
C VAL A 603 -19.24 -19.59 -25.34
N VAL A 604 -18.38 -19.25 -24.38
CA VAL A 604 -18.04 -20.13 -23.26
C VAL A 604 -18.72 -19.56 -22.02
N ALA A 605 -19.75 -20.23 -21.54
CA ALA A 605 -20.46 -19.85 -20.32
C ALA A 605 -19.91 -20.64 -19.13
N VAL A 606 -19.68 -19.98 -17.99
CA VAL A 606 -19.11 -20.59 -16.78
C VAL A 606 -19.89 -20.09 -15.57
N VAL A 607 -20.45 -21.01 -14.78
CA VAL A 607 -21.20 -20.72 -13.55
C VAL A 607 -20.29 -20.91 -12.34
N ILE A 608 -20.15 -19.86 -11.52
CA ILE A 608 -19.32 -19.82 -10.31
C ILE A 608 -20.24 -19.60 -9.11
N ASN A 609 -20.38 -20.62 -8.27
CA ASN A 609 -21.33 -20.65 -7.15
C ASN A 609 -20.80 -20.07 -5.83
N THR A 610 -19.60 -19.48 -5.80
CA THR A 610 -18.89 -19.18 -4.54
C THR A 610 -19.64 -18.21 -3.62
N VAL A 611 -20.47 -17.30 -4.16
CA VAL A 611 -21.28 -16.38 -3.35
C VAL A 611 -22.44 -17.13 -2.71
N ASP A 612 -23.31 -17.81 -3.49
CA ASP A 612 -24.41 -18.62 -2.94
C ASP A 612 -23.95 -19.73 -1.97
N ASP A 613 -22.84 -20.42 -2.28
CA ASP A 613 -22.21 -21.40 -1.38
C ASP A 613 -21.95 -20.80 0.02
N ALA A 614 -21.52 -19.53 0.08
CA ALA A 614 -21.27 -18.80 1.32
C ALA A 614 -22.54 -18.23 1.97
N LEU A 615 -23.61 -17.93 1.22
CA LEU A 615 -24.92 -17.58 1.80
C LEU A 615 -25.50 -18.75 2.59
N ALA A 616 -25.27 -19.98 2.11
CA ALA A 616 -25.77 -21.20 2.73
C ALA A 616 -25.00 -21.60 4.02
N HIS A 617 -23.68 -21.45 4.05
CA HIS A 617 -22.82 -22.00 5.12
C HIS A 617 -22.08 -20.93 5.96
N GLY A 618 -22.03 -19.68 5.51
CA GLY A 618 -21.11 -18.66 6.02
C GLY A 618 -19.79 -18.61 5.23
N ARG A 619 -18.97 -17.61 5.55
CA ARG A 619 -17.58 -17.49 5.10
C ARG A 619 -16.69 -17.47 6.34
N GLU A 620 -15.49 -18.05 6.25
CA GLU A 620 -14.46 -17.92 7.28
C GLU A 620 -13.75 -16.56 7.14
N GLY A 621 -13.55 -15.86 8.26
CA GLY A 621 -12.83 -14.58 8.33
C GLY A 621 -13.73 -13.32 8.39
N ASP A 622 -13.29 -12.33 9.18
CA ASP A 622 -14.05 -11.11 9.53
C ASP A 622 -13.91 -9.94 8.54
N GLU A 623 -13.35 -10.20 7.35
CA GLU A 623 -13.29 -9.22 6.26
C GLU A 623 -14.65 -9.05 5.58
N ALA A 624 -15.04 -7.80 5.33
CA ALA A 624 -16.32 -7.46 4.70
C ALA A 624 -16.18 -7.25 3.19
N GLY A 625 -17.14 -7.79 2.45
CA GLY A 625 -17.16 -7.72 0.98
C GLY A 625 -16.36 -8.84 0.31
N TRP A 626 -16.21 -8.73 -1.01
CA TRP A 626 -15.64 -9.76 -1.88
C TRP A 626 -14.49 -9.20 -2.71
N GLN A 627 -13.34 -9.88 -2.67
CA GLN A 627 -12.20 -9.66 -3.56
C GLN A 627 -12.25 -10.62 -4.76
N LEU A 628 -11.55 -10.31 -5.85
CA LEU A 628 -11.42 -11.19 -7.03
C LEU A 628 -10.79 -12.56 -6.71
N ASN A 629 -10.03 -12.65 -5.62
CA ASN A 629 -9.47 -13.91 -5.11
C ASN A 629 -10.51 -14.78 -4.37
N ASP A 630 -11.54 -14.16 -3.76
CA ASP A 630 -12.61 -14.88 -3.07
C ASP A 630 -13.55 -15.58 -4.08
N LEU A 631 -13.62 -15.06 -5.30
CA LEU A 631 -14.49 -15.53 -6.39
C LEU A 631 -13.93 -16.78 -7.12
N GLY A 632 -13.23 -17.64 -6.38
CA GLY A 632 -12.70 -18.91 -6.84
C GLY A 632 -11.68 -18.77 -7.98
N PHE A 633 -11.99 -19.33 -9.14
CA PHE A 633 -11.11 -19.34 -10.31
C PHE A 633 -11.40 -18.22 -11.32
N LEU A 634 -12.19 -17.20 -10.94
CA LEU A 634 -12.55 -16.07 -11.80
C LEU A 634 -11.31 -15.32 -12.34
N ARG A 635 -10.31 -15.03 -11.50
CA ARG A 635 -9.03 -14.40 -11.94
C ARG A 635 -8.40 -15.17 -13.09
N SER A 636 -8.37 -16.51 -12.99
CA SER A 636 -7.81 -17.40 -14.01
C SER A 636 -8.64 -17.44 -15.30
N LEU A 637 -9.98 -17.37 -15.23
CA LEU A 637 -10.81 -17.26 -16.44
C LEU A 637 -10.56 -15.96 -17.20
N LEU A 638 -10.47 -14.84 -16.46
CA LEU A 638 -10.21 -13.52 -17.05
C LEU A 638 -8.83 -13.48 -17.69
N ASP A 639 -7.81 -14.07 -17.06
CA ASP A 639 -6.48 -14.20 -17.68
C ASP A 639 -6.49 -15.05 -18.96
N HIS A 640 -7.31 -16.11 -19.04
CA HIS A 640 -7.46 -16.86 -20.29
C HIS A 640 -8.23 -16.05 -21.35
N ALA A 641 -9.32 -15.37 -20.99
CA ALA A 641 -10.07 -14.49 -21.90
C ALA A 641 -9.16 -13.38 -22.48
N ARG A 642 -8.28 -12.82 -21.65
CA ARG A 642 -7.27 -11.83 -22.03
C ARG A 642 -6.25 -12.37 -23.03
N ARG A 643 -5.80 -13.61 -22.87
CA ARG A 643 -4.89 -14.28 -23.82
C ARG A 643 -5.56 -14.63 -25.14
N THR A 644 -6.85 -15.00 -25.12
CA THR A 644 -7.58 -15.46 -26.31
C THR A 644 -8.43 -14.37 -26.98
N GLY A 645 -8.34 -13.12 -26.51
CA GLY A 645 -9.03 -11.96 -27.09
C GLY A 645 -10.56 -11.98 -26.92
N ARG A 646 -11.08 -12.82 -26.03
CA ARG A 646 -12.52 -12.94 -25.77
C ARG A 646 -13.05 -11.66 -25.14
N ALA A 647 -14.22 -11.22 -25.60
CA ALA A 647 -15.06 -10.31 -24.82
C ALA A 647 -15.45 -11.01 -23.51
N VAL A 648 -15.64 -10.26 -22.43
CA VAL A 648 -16.13 -10.80 -21.16
C VAL A 648 -17.45 -10.14 -20.80
N ILE A 649 -18.42 -10.94 -20.38
CA ILE A 649 -19.59 -10.48 -19.63
C ILE A 649 -19.56 -11.18 -18.28
N VAL A 650 -19.63 -10.41 -17.20
CA VAL A 650 -19.86 -10.90 -15.83
C VAL A 650 -21.25 -10.43 -15.40
N THR A 651 -22.10 -11.37 -14.99
CA THR A 651 -23.46 -11.13 -14.51
C THR A 651 -23.75 -12.07 -13.35
N SER A 652 -24.80 -11.78 -12.58
CA SER A 652 -25.44 -12.81 -11.76
C SER A 652 -26.58 -13.49 -12.52
N ASP A 653 -27.31 -14.34 -11.81
CA ASP A 653 -28.69 -14.74 -12.09
C ASP A 653 -29.68 -14.11 -11.09
N HIS A 654 -29.34 -14.04 -9.80
CA HIS A 654 -30.06 -13.27 -8.76
C HIS A 654 -29.10 -12.54 -7.81
N GLY A 655 -29.60 -11.54 -7.09
CA GLY A 655 -28.83 -10.87 -6.04
C GLY A 655 -28.91 -11.62 -4.70
N HIS A 656 -28.52 -10.96 -3.60
CA HIS A 656 -28.62 -11.52 -2.26
C HIS A 656 -28.78 -10.45 -1.17
N ILE A 657 -29.26 -10.89 -0.01
CA ILE A 657 -29.13 -10.19 1.27
C ILE A 657 -28.31 -11.04 2.26
N LEU A 658 -27.71 -10.38 3.25
CA LEU A 658 -26.98 -11.04 4.35
C LEU A 658 -27.84 -11.07 5.62
N GLU A 659 -27.70 -12.12 6.42
CA GLU A 659 -28.36 -12.24 7.72
C GLU A 659 -27.73 -11.28 8.74
N ARG A 660 -28.57 -10.48 9.42
CA ARG A 660 -28.17 -9.42 10.37
C ARG A 660 -29.06 -9.37 11.62
N GLY A 661 -29.54 -10.53 12.07
CA GLY A 661 -30.40 -10.64 13.26
C GLY A 661 -31.89 -10.47 12.96
N GLY A 662 -32.32 -10.83 11.75
CA GLY A 662 -33.70 -10.69 11.30
C GLY A 662 -34.71 -11.54 12.08
N GLN A 663 -35.99 -11.20 11.97
CA GLN A 663 -37.10 -11.90 12.60
C GLN A 663 -37.52 -13.13 11.78
N HIS A 664 -37.71 -14.27 12.45
CA HIS A 664 -38.29 -15.48 11.83
C HIS A 664 -39.82 -15.42 11.85
N LEU A 665 -40.42 -15.08 10.71
CA LEU A 665 -41.86 -15.14 10.46
C LEU A 665 -42.28 -16.57 10.10
N LYS A 666 -42.65 -17.36 11.10
CA LYS A 666 -43.15 -18.72 10.93
C LYS A 666 -44.47 -18.71 10.13
N THR A 667 -44.45 -19.28 8.93
CA THR A 667 -45.61 -19.40 8.05
C THR A 667 -45.64 -20.81 7.44
N PRO A 668 -46.80 -21.48 7.31
CA PRO A 668 -46.87 -22.88 6.86
C PRO A 668 -46.62 -23.04 5.35
N ASP A 669 -46.82 -21.98 4.58
CA ASP A 669 -46.76 -21.86 3.12
C ASP A 669 -45.35 -21.45 2.59
N ALA A 670 -44.31 -21.60 3.42
CA ALA A 670 -42.95 -21.11 3.16
C ALA A 670 -42.19 -21.89 2.08
N ALA A 671 -42.44 -21.57 0.80
CA ALA A 671 -41.75 -22.15 -0.36
C ALA A 671 -40.23 -21.87 -0.39
N SER A 672 -39.76 -20.74 0.15
CA SER A 672 -38.34 -20.44 0.36
C SER A 672 -38.09 -19.77 1.72
N ALA A 673 -36.88 -19.25 1.95
CA ALA A 673 -36.63 -18.36 3.11
C ALA A 673 -37.22 -16.96 2.93
N ARG A 674 -37.55 -16.57 1.68
CA ARG A 674 -37.84 -15.19 1.26
C ARG A 674 -39.16 -15.00 0.51
N HIS A 675 -39.91 -16.07 0.26
CA HIS A 675 -41.29 -16.01 -0.22
C HIS A 675 -42.11 -17.24 0.21
N ARG A 676 -43.42 -17.10 0.10
CA ARG A 676 -44.45 -18.09 0.41
C ARG A 676 -45.56 -18.11 -0.65
N ILE A 677 -46.34 -19.20 -0.68
CA ILE A 677 -47.30 -19.51 -1.77
C ILE A 677 -48.75 -19.69 -1.28
N GLY A 678 -49.12 -19.16 -0.12
CA GLY A 678 -50.47 -19.26 0.44
C GLY A 678 -51.44 -18.17 -0.03
N ALA A 679 -52.75 -18.44 0.08
CA ALA A 679 -53.84 -17.55 -0.32
C ALA A 679 -54.13 -16.39 0.67
N GLY A 680 -53.43 -16.30 1.80
CA GLY A 680 -53.53 -15.14 2.70
C GLY A 680 -52.99 -13.85 2.06
N PRO A 681 -53.34 -12.67 2.57
CA PRO A 681 -52.79 -11.40 2.09
C PRO A 681 -51.31 -11.22 2.48
N ALA A 682 -50.63 -10.26 1.86
CA ALA A 682 -49.30 -9.82 2.26
C ALA A 682 -49.36 -8.97 3.56
N GLY A 683 -48.46 -9.26 4.51
CA GLY A 683 -48.27 -8.53 5.76
C GLY A 683 -47.14 -7.49 5.72
N PRO A 684 -46.80 -6.87 6.86
CA PRO A 684 -45.69 -5.92 6.97
C PRO A 684 -44.35 -6.55 6.55
N GLY A 685 -43.61 -5.87 5.66
CA GLY A 685 -42.35 -6.38 5.10
C GLY A 685 -42.50 -7.41 3.97
N GLU A 686 -43.74 -7.82 3.67
CA GLU A 686 -44.09 -8.63 2.51
C GLU A 686 -44.66 -7.77 1.36
N VAL A 687 -44.66 -8.31 0.15
CA VAL A 687 -45.40 -7.82 -1.01
C VAL A 687 -46.01 -9.00 -1.77
N GLU A 688 -47.23 -8.83 -2.27
CA GLU A 688 -47.83 -9.79 -3.20
C GLU A 688 -47.37 -9.48 -4.63
N LEU A 689 -46.82 -10.49 -5.32
CA LEU A 689 -46.38 -10.40 -6.71
C LEU A 689 -47.25 -11.35 -7.53
N THR A 690 -47.95 -10.81 -8.53
CA THR A 690 -48.84 -11.54 -9.43
C THR A 690 -48.54 -11.21 -10.89
N GLY A 691 -48.90 -12.13 -11.80
CA GLY A 691 -48.85 -11.90 -13.24
C GLY A 691 -47.68 -12.60 -13.96
N PRO A 692 -47.58 -12.47 -15.29
CA PRO A 692 -46.79 -13.34 -16.15
C PRO A 692 -45.26 -13.24 -15.98
N ARG A 693 -44.76 -12.39 -15.07
CA ARG A 693 -43.35 -12.35 -14.66
C ARG A 693 -43.04 -13.27 -13.47
N VAL A 694 -44.05 -13.81 -12.80
CA VAL A 694 -43.93 -14.67 -11.60
C VAL A 694 -44.05 -16.14 -12.00
N ILE A 695 -42.99 -16.91 -11.77
CA ILE A 695 -42.91 -18.34 -12.06
C ILE A 695 -43.22 -19.14 -10.78
N SER A 696 -44.51 -19.43 -10.61
CA SER A 696 -45.07 -20.25 -9.54
C SER A 696 -46.38 -20.89 -10.01
N GLU A 697 -47.00 -21.69 -9.15
CA GLU A 697 -48.43 -21.99 -9.29
C GLU A 697 -49.25 -20.67 -9.29
N ASP A 698 -50.30 -20.62 -10.12
CA ASP A 698 -51.15 -19.46 -10.41
C ASP A 698 -50.45 -18.13 -10.80
N ASN A 699 -49.14 -18.16 -11.11
CA ASN A 699 -48.30 -16.98 -11.29
C ASN A 699 -48.45 -15.95 -10.15
N ARG A 700 -48.53 -16.45 -8.90
CA ARG A 700 -48.70 -15.65 -7.67
C ARG A 700 -47.77 -16.12 -6.54
N ILE A 701 -47.01 -15.20 -5.95
CA ILE A 701 -46.25 -15.41 -4.72
C ILE A 701 -46.43 -14.23 -3.76
N ILE A 702 -46.13 -14.45 -2.48
CA ILE A 702 -45.91 -13.37 -1.51
C ILE A 702 -44.45 -13.40 -1.08
N ALA A 703 -43.73 -12.32 -1.34
CA ALA A 703 -42.29 -12.22 -1.20
C ALA A 703 -41.89 -11.17 -0.16
N LEU A 704 -40.82 -11.43 0.59
CA LEU A 704 -40.24 -10.48 1.53
C LEU A 704 -39.40 -9.45 0.78
N TRP A 705 -39.70 -8.17 0.98
CA TRP A 705 -38.83 -7.08 0.54
C TRP A 705 -37.95 -6.55 1.67
N ASP A 706 -38.39 -6.68 2.93
CA ASP A 706 -37.59 -6.28 4.08
C ASP A 706 -36.43 -7.27 4.30
N PRO A 707 -35.16 -6.85 4.27
CA PRO A 707 -34.02 -7.73 4.56
C PRO A 707 -34.00 -8.27 5.99
N LEU A 708 -34.70 -7.64 6.95
CA LEU A 708 -34.72 -8.05 8.35
C LEU A 708 -35.78 -9.12 8.67
N LEU A 709 -36.35 -9.80 7.66
CA LEU A 709 -37.35 -10.85 7.81
C LEU A 709 -36.94 -12.15 7.08
N ARG A 710 -37.36 -13.31 7.60
CA ARG A 710 -37.24 -14.62 6.92
C ARG A 710 -38.36 -15.57 7.31
N HIS A 711 -38.74 -16.49 6.41
CA HIS A 711 -39.73 -17.54 6.69
C HIS A 711 -39.13 -18.87 7.19
N ARG A 712 -37.82 -19.07 7.03
CA ARG A 712 -37.09 -20.30 7.39
C ARG A 712 -36.05 -20.04 8.49
N PRO A 713 -35.48 -21.07 9.14
CA PRO A 713 -34.36 -20.94 10.07
C PRO A 713 -33.15 -20.21 9.46
N SER A 714 -32.28 -19.68 10.31
CA SER A 714 -31.16 -18.83 9.86
C SER A 714 -30.16 -19.54 8.94
N ARG A 715 -29.60 -18.75 8.03
CA ARG A 715 -28.38 -19.01 7.25
C ARG A 715 -27.51 -17.73 7.30
N ALA A 716 -26.38 -17.69 6.59
CA ALA A 716 -25.55 -16.48 6.50
C ALA A 716 -26.11 -15.43 5.54
N GLY A 717 -26.92 -15.84 4.55
CA GLY A 717 -27.65 -14.94 3.67
C GLY A 717 -28.78 -15.63 2.91
N TYR A 718 -29.51 -14.85 2.12
CA TYR A 718 -30.72 -15.30 1.43
C TYR A 718 -30.93 -14.64 0.06
N HIS A 719 -31.78 -15.28 -0.72
CA HIS A 719 -32.33 -14.84 -1.99
C HIS A 719 -33.73 -15.46 -2.16
N GLY A 720 -34.45 -15.10 -3.24
CA GLY A 720 -35.82 -15.54 -3.50
C GLY A 720 -36.91 -14.53 -3.13
N GLY A 721 -36.55 -13.37 -2.57
CA GLY A 721 -37.45 -12.28 -2.20
C GLY A 721 -37.55 -11.15 -3.23
N ALA A 722 -37.98 -9.98 -2.75
CA ALA A 722 -38.38 -8.81 -3.53
C ALA A 722 -37.61 -7.51 -3.18
N SER A 723 -36.55 -7.59 -2.37
CA SER A 723 -35.70 -6.43 -2.06
C SER A 723 -34.91 -5.96 -3.30
N LEU A 724 -34.46 -4.69 -3.33
CA LEU A 724 -33.62 -4.19 -4.44
C LEU A 724 -32.37 -5.04 -4.64
N ALA A 725 -31.77 -5.50 -3.53
CA ALA A 725 -30.52 -6.27 -3.51
C ALA A 725 -30.68 -7.75 -3.91
N GLU A 726 -31.90 -8.31 -3.90
CA GLU A 726 -32.21 -9.65 -4.44
C GLU A 726 -32.63 -9.58 -5.92
N VAL A 727 -33.37 -8.54 -6.29
CA VAL A 727 -34.03 -8.39 -7.60
C VAL A 727 -33.11 -7.75 -8.65
N THR A 728 -32.20 -6.87 -8.23
CA THR A 728 -31.25 -6.19 -9.14
C THR A 728 -29.94 -6.94 -9.22
N ILE A 729 -29.54 -7.33 -10.42
CA ILE A 729 -28.24 -7.93 -10.68
C ILE A 729 -27.40 -7.06 -11.62
N PRO A 730 -26.09 -6.97 -11.41
CA PRO A 730 -25.21 -6.10 -12.18
C PRO A 730 -24.77 -6.77 -13.50
N LEU A 731 -24.67 -5.96 -14.56
CA LEU A 731 -24.05 -6.34 -15.84
C LEU A 731 -22.74 -5.60 -16.02
N LEU A 732 -21.63 -6.33 -15.90
CA LEU A 732 -20.28 -5.85 -16.20
C LEU A 732 -19.84 -6.42 -17.55
N ALA A 733 -19.67 -5.59 -18.57
CA ALA A 733 -19.18 -6.03 -19.88
C ALA A 733 -17.80 -5.43 -20.14
N TYR A 734 -16.79 -6.28 -20.33
CA TYR A 734 -15.39 -5.87 -20.42
C TYR A 734 -14.76 -6.21 -21.76
N LEU A 735 -14.02 -5.24 -22.30
CA LEU A 735 -13.12 -5.42 -23.44
C LEU A 735 -11.67 -5.12 -23.00
N LEU A 736 -10.71 -5.63 -23.76
CA LEU A 736 -9.30 -5.30 -23.54
C LEU A 736 -9.04 -3.79 -23.78
N PRO A 737 -8.10 -3.18 -23.05
CA PRO A 737 -7.63 -1.83 -23.34
C PRO A 737 -7.17 -1.71 -24.81
N ASN A 738 -7.46 -0.57 -25.43
CA ASN A 738 -7.09 -0.24 -26.81
C ASN A 738 -7.70 -1.15 -27.90
N VAL A 739 -8.82 -1.84 -27.64
CA VAL A 739 -9.61 -2.51 -28.69
C VAL A 739 -10.00 -1.51 -29.78
N THR A 740 -9.71 -1.86 -31.03
CA THR A 740 -9.83 -0.97 -32.19
C THR A 740 -11.23 -0.93 -32.79
N ASP A 741 -11.97 -2.02 -32.67
CA ASP A 741 -13.34 -2.19 -33.16
C ASP A 741 -14.22 -2.72 -32.00
N PRO A 742 -14.81 -1.83 -31.18
CA PRO A 742 -15.79 -2.22 -30.17
C PRO A 742 -17.11 -2.62 -30.83
N PRO A 743 -17.90 -3.55 -30.25
CA PRO A 743 -19.15 -3.99 -30.86
C PRO A 743 -20.14 -2.83 -31.09
N ALA A 744 -20.92 -2.90 -32.17
CA ALA A 744 -21.89 -1.86 -32.49
C ALA A 744 -22.87 -1.61 -31.32
N GLY A 745 -22.98 -0.34 -30.91
CA GLY A 745 -23.80 0.10 -29.77
C GLY A 745 -23.09 0.09 -28.41
N TRP A 746 -21.90 -0.50 -28.30
CA TRP A 746 -21.11 -0.48 -27.07
C TRP A 746 -20.31 0.83 -26.95
N ALA A 747 -20.38 1.47 -25.80
CA ALA A 747 -19.54 2.61 -25.45
C ALA A 747 -18.84 2.39 -24.09
N PRO A 748 -17.59 2.83 -23.90
CA PRO A 748 -16.87 2.64 -22.65
C PRO A 748 -17.57 3.37 -21.50
N VAL A 749 -17.76 2.71 -20.37
CA VAL A 749 -18.33 3.31 -19.17
C VAL A 749 -17.32 4.32 -18.61
N GLU A 750 -17.82 5.51 -18.30
CA GLU A 750 -17.06 6.48 -17.51
C GLU A 750 -17.14 6.07 -16.04
N GLU A 751 -16.00 5.74 -15.44
CA GLU A 751 -15.92 5.25 -14.06
C GLU A 751 -16.33 6.36 -13.08
N ARG A 752 -17.58 6.29 -12.61
CA ARG A 752 -18.23 7.31 -11.78
C ARG A 752 -18.71 6.69 -10.47
N THR A 753 -17.97 6.97 -9.40
CA THR A 753 -18.46 6.78 -8.03
C THR A 753 -19.54 7.81 -7.71
N PRO A 754 -20.51 7.54 -6.82
CA PRO A 754 -21.47 8.54 -6.35
C PRO A 754 -20.80 9.81 -5.82
N GLU A 755 -21.45 10.98 -5.94
CA GLU A 755 -20.88 12.25 -5.50
C GLU A 755 -20.51 12.27 -4.01
N TRP A 756 -21.29 11.56 -3.18
CA TRP A 756 -21.08 11.40 -1.74
C TRP A 756 -20.00 10.35 -1.37
N TRP A 757 -19.50 9.58 -2.35
CA TRP A 757 -18.54 8.49 -2.12
C TRP A 757 -17.09 8.97 -1.95
N GLN A 758 -16.75 10.09 -2.58
CA GLN A 758 -15.42 10.71 -2.53
C GLN A 758 -15.44 12.05 -1.80
N THR A 759 -14.29 12.50 -1.33
CA THR A 759 -14.12 13.83 -0.75
C THR A 759 -14.06 14.85 -1.90
N GLY A 760 -15.18 15.51 -2.19
CA GLY A 760 -15.22 16.63 -3.12
C GLY A 760 -15.19 17.96 -2.39
N VAL A 761 -14.41 18.92 -2.90
CA VAL A 761 -14.62 20.35 -2.62
C VAL A 761 -16.10 20.69 -2.91
N ALA A 762 -16.67 21.59 -2.11
CA ALA A 762 -18.11 21.80 -1.98
C ALA A 762 -18.86 21.84 -3.33
N ALA A 763 -19.94 21.08 -3.43
CA ALA A 763 -20.81 21.13 -4.60
C ALA A 763 -21.44 22.53 -4.70
N SER A 764 -21.18 23.23 -5.80
CA SER A 764 -21.86 24.48 -6.13
C SER A 764 -23.38 24.26 -6.15
N GLU A 765 -24.13 25.18 -5.54
CA GLU A 765 -25.59 25.04 -5.45
C GLU A 765 -26.23 24.89 -6.85
N PRO A 766 -27.24 24.01 -7.01
CA PRO A 766 -27.88 23.80 -8.30
C PRO A 766 -28.63 25.07 -8.74
N THR A 767 -28.05 25.79 -9.70
CA THR A 767 -28.61 27.03 -10.24
C THR A 767 -30.04 26.81 -10.73
N ALA A 768 -31.01 27.48 -10.08
CA ALA A 768 -32.42 27.31 -10.38
C ALA A 768 -32.73 27.59 -11.87
N PRO A 769 -33.62 26.81 -12.52
CA PRO A 769 -33.84 26.91 -13.96
C PRO A 769 -34.35 28.29 -14.36
N ALA A 770 -33.54 29.02 -15.13
CA ALA A 770 -33.87 30.34 -15.63
C ALA A 770 -35.15 30.31 -16.48
N ARG A 771 -36.15 31.11 -16.09
CA ARG A 771 -37.41 31.23 -16.85
C ARG A 771 -37.13 31.81 -18.23
N SER A 772 -37.72 31.21 -19.26
CA SER A 772 -37.62 31.69 -20.63
C SER A 772 -38.25 33.10 -20.76
N THR A 773 -37.43 34.06 -21.20
CA THR A 773 -37.86 35.41 -21.58
C THR A 773 -37.82 35.55 -23.11
N THR A 774 -38.69 36.41 -23.65
CA THR A 774 -39.02 36.44 -25.07
C THR A 774 -38.05 37.31 -25.90
N ALA A 775 -37.83 36.90 -27.15
CA ALA A 775 -36.82 37.51 -28.02
C ALA A 775 -37.20 38.93 -28.52
N PRO A 776 -36.28 39.92 -28.44
CA PRO A 776 -36.48 41.25 -29.02
C PRO A 776 -36.11 41.29 -30.52
N LYS A 777 -36.76 42.21 -31.27
CA LYS A 777 -36.52 42.43 -32.71
C LYS A 777 -35.32 43.37 -32.95
N PRO A 778 -34.57 43.24 -34.07
CA PRO A 778 -33.38 44.04 -34.34
C PRO A 778 -33.70 45.47 -34.79
N ARG A 779 -32.81 46.44 -34.47
CA ARG A 779 -32.91 47.82 -34.98
C ARG A 779 -31.55 48.52 -35.12
N ARG A 780 -31.15 48.73 -36.40
CA ARG A 780 -30.25 49.76 -37.00
C ARG A 780 -28.88 50.13 -36.36
N LYS A 781 -27.95 50.53 -37.24
CA LYS A 781 -26.56 50.94 -36.98
C LYS A 781 -26.38 52.48 -36.99
N ALA A 782 -25.22 52.90 -36.44
CA ALA A 782 -24.42 54.09 -36.78
C ALA A 782 -24.90 55.47 -36.26
N PRO A 783 -23.99 56.47 -36.14
CA PRO A 783 -22.55 56.47 -36.47
C PRO A 783 -21.61 56.64 -35.26
N ALA A 784 -20.31 56.59 -35.51
CA ALA A 784 -19.25 56.98 -34.57
C ALA A 784 -18.86 58.45 -34.74
N VAL A 785 -18.14 59.00 -33.75
CA VAL A 785 -17.42 60.28 -33.83
C VAL A 785 -15.96 60.03 -33.46
N ALA A 786 -15.02 60.60 -34.21
CA ALA A 786 -13.59 60.50 -33.95
C ALA A 786 -13.05 61.80 -33.34
N GLY A 787 -11.92 61.71 -32.63
CA GLY A 787 -11.13 62.83 -32.14
C GLY A 787 -9.68 62.39 -32.03
N ASP A 788 -8.75 63.20 -32.53
CA ASP A 788 -7.41 62.75 -32.94
C ASP A 788 -6.33 63.77 -32.53
N ALA A 789 -5.26 63.31 -31.86
CA ALA A 789 -4.01 64.00 -31.47
C ALA A 789 -3.18 63.01 -30.61
N LEU A 790 -1.97 62.51 -30.91
CA LEU A 790 -0.84 62.85 -31.81
C LEU A 790 0.26 63.72 -31.17
N PHE A 791 1.48 63.15 -31.05
CA PHE A 791 2.72 63.67 -30.43
C PHE A 791 2.69 63.82 -28.88
N ASP A 792 3.76 63.63 -28.09
CA ASP A 792 4.98 62.79 -28.17
C ASP A 792 5.74 62.93 -26.81
N VAL A 793 6.68 62.08 -26.32
CA VAL A 793 7.25 60.80 -26.81
C VAL A 793 7.06 59.71 -25.67
N PRO A 794 8.02 58.95 -25.06
CA PRO A 794 7.69 57.92 -24.04
C PRO A 794 8.30 58.14 -22.62
N GLU A 795 7.79 57.40 -21.61
CA GLU A 795 8.57 56.96 -20.43
C GLU A 795 8.06 55.57 -19.93
N THR A 796 8.92 54.78 -19.28
CA THR A 796 8.68 53.33 -19.07
C THR A 796 8.00 52.95 -17.75
N ALA A 797 6.90 52.21 -17.88
CA ALA A 797 6.46 51.09 -17.02
C ALA A 797 6.46 51.26 -15.48
N SER A 798 5.25 51.39 -14.91
CA SER A 798 4.91 50.79 -13.59
C SER A 798 3.40 50.62 -13.42
N GLY A 799 2.96 49.39 -13.12
CA GLY A 799 1.61 49.08 -12.64
C GLY A 799 0.53 48.81 -13.71
N PRO A 800 0.16 47.54 -13.98
CA PRO A 800 -1.11 47.21 -14.61
C PRO A 800 -2.27 47.63 -13.71
N GLN A 801 -3.21 48.41 -14.26
CA GLN A 801 -4.42 48.81 -13.55
C GLN A 801 -5.40 47.63 -13.42
N THR A 802 -6.11 47.57 -12.30
CA THR A 802 -7.12 46.52 -12.05
C THR A 802 -8.31 46.69 -13.00
N ALA A 803 -8.41 45.80 -13.99
CA ALA A 803 -9.64 45.65 -14.77
C ALA A 803 -10.79 45.13 -13.87
N PRO A 804 -12.05 45.51 -14.10
CA PRO A 804 -13.18 45.02 -13.32
C PRO A 804 -13.34 43.49 -13.48
N PRO A 805 -13.76 42.76 -12.43
CA PRO A 805 -13.88 41.31 -12.49
C PRO A 805 -14.97 40.89 -13.50
N ALA A 806 -14.58 40.04 -14.46
CA ALA A 806 -15.55 39.34 -15.29
C ALA A 806 -16.25 38.25 -14.47
N THR A 807 -17.57 38.15 -14.61
CA THR A 807 -18.39 37.05 -14.08
C THR A 807 -17.96 35.70 -14.62
N ASP A 808 -18.12 34.63 -13.83
CA ASP A 808 -17.79 33.22 -14.13
C ASP A 808 -17.75 32.89 -15.63
N GLY A 809 -16.54 32.97 -16.20
CA GLY A 809 -16.27 32.61 -17.58
C GLY A 809 -15.99 31.12 -17.69
N ASP A 810 -16.45 30.50 -18.77
CA ASP A 810 -16.06 29.13 -19.15
C ASP A 810 -14.53 29.03 -19.18
N LEU A 811 -13.95 28.35 -18.19
CA LEU A 811 -12.50 28.18 -18.01
C LEU A 811 -11.83 27.63 -19.28
N VAL A 812 -12.53 26.77 -20.02
CA VAL A 812 -12.03 26.19 -21.27
C VAL A 812 -12.07 27.22 -22.40
N ALA A 813 -13.10 28.06 -22.48
CA ALA A 813 -13.13 29.17 -23.44
C ALA A 813 -12.06 30.23 -23.12
N ALA A 814 -11.83 30.54 -21.83
CA ALA A 814 -10.76 31.45 -21.40
C ALA A 814 -9.38 30.90 -21.78
N LEU A 815 -9.11 29.61 -21.53
CA LEU A 815 -7.86 28.96 -21.92
C LEU A 815 -7.62 29.02 -23.43
N LEU A 816 -8.62 28.62 -24.23
CA LEU A 816 -8.53 28.57 -25.69
C LEU A 816 -8.36 29.95 -26.35
N ALA A 817 -8.54 31.04 -25.60
CA ALA A 817 -8.29 32.42 -26.03
C ALA A 817 -6.91 32.96 -25.62
N THR A 818 -6.05 32.16 -24.96
CA THR A 818 -4.69 32.60 -24.57
C THR A 818 -3.69 32.49 -25.73
N GLU A 819 -2.82 33.50 -25.87
CA GLU A 819 -1.72 33.51 -26.85
C GLU A 819 -0.80 32.28 -26.69
N LEU A 820 -0.59 31.82 -25.45
CA LEU A 820 0.20 30.62 -25.15
C LEU A 820 -0.44 29.35 -25.73
N PHE A 821 -1.75 29.20 -25.62
CA PHE A 821 -2.47 28.08 -26.24
C PHE A 821 -2.40 28.15 -27.77
N GLU A 822 -2.62 29.31 -28.38
CA GLU A 822 -2.54 29.46 -29.83
C GLU A 822 -1.13 29.13 -30.34
N ALA A 823 -0.08 29.60 -29.65
CA ALA A 823 1.31 29.26 -29.96
C ALA A 823 1.55 27.74 -29.93
N GLN A 824 1.20 27.05 -28.83
CA GLN A 824 1.43 25.60 -28.71
C GLN A 824 0.59 24.77 -29.70
N HIS A 825 -0.65 25.20 -29.97
CA HIS A 825 -1.49 24.58 -30.99
C HIS A 825 -0.89 24.74 -32.40
N SER A 826 -0.37 25.93 -32.72
CA SER A 826 0.24 26.23 -34.01
C SER A 826 1.50 25.39 -34.30
N LEU A 827 2.28 25.09 -33.25
CA LEU A 827 3.53 24.31 -33.24
C LEU A 827 3.32 22.78 -33.17
N THR A 828 2.08 22.31 -33.13
CA THR A 828 1.75 20.89 -33.04
C THR A 828 1.65 20.25 -34.44
N PRO A 829 2.50 19.26 -34.81
CA PRO A 829 2.61 18.74 -36.18
C PRO A 829 1.35 18.07 -36.74
N ARG A 830 0.45 17.61 -35.87
CA ARG A 830 -0.91 17.17 -36.22
C ARG A 830 -1.90 18.10 -35.53
N ARG A 831 -2.34 19.15 -36.23
CA ARG A 831 -3.32 20.11 -35.71
C ARG A 831 -4.65 19.40 -35.46
N VAL A 832 -4.95 19.16 -34.19
CA VAL A 832 -6.25 18.69 -33.71
C VAL A 832 -7.26 19.82 -33.83
N GLU A 833 -8.49 19.54 -34.27
CA GLU A 833 -9.56 20.54 -34.35
C GLU A 833 -9.86 21.15 -32.97
N LEU A 834 -9.97 22.48 -32.89
CA LEU A 834 -10.24 23.21 -31.64
C LEU A 834 -11.46 22.68 -30.87
N LYS A 835 -12.52 22.29 -31.58
CA LYS A 835 -13.73 21.68 -30.98
C LYS A 835 -13.44 20.40 -30.19
N LYS A 836 -12.48 19.60 -30.65
CA LYS A 836 -12.10 18.33 -30.01
C LYS A 836 -11.23 18.57 -28.77
N ILE A 837 -10.35 19.57 -28.84
CA ILE A 837 -9.57 20.04 -27.68
C ILE A 837 -10.52 20.61 -26.61
N GLN A 838 -11.47 21.45 -27.00
CA GLN A 838 -12.50 22.01 -26.13
C GLN A 838 -13.34 20.92 -25.44
N ALA A 839 -13.79 19.92 -26.20
CA ALA A 839 -14.55 18.79 -25.66
C ALA A 839 -13.72 17.89 -24.73
N ALA A 840 -12.44 17.65 -25.04
CA ALA A 840 -11.53 16.91 -24.17
C ALA A 840 -11.25 17.65 -22.86
N LEU A 841 -10.95 18.95 -22.91
CA LEU A 841 -10.74 19.77 -21.70
C LEU A 841 -12.00 19.82 -20.83
N ARG A 842 -13.18 20.04 -21.42
CA ARG A 842 -14.44 20.03 -20.65
C ARG A 842 -14.67 18.66 -20.00
N ALA A 843 -14.49 17.56 -20.72
CA ALA A 843 -14.64 16.22 -20.14
C ALA A 843 -13.66 15.94 -18.97
N LEU A 844 -12.44 16.48 -19.00
CA LEU A 844 -11.50 16.38 -17.88
C LEU A 844 -11.90 17.26 -16.70
N VAL A 845 -12.41 18.49 -16.94
CA VAL A 845 -12.92 19.37 -15.89
C VAL A 845 -14.18 18.79 -15.22
N ASP A 846 -15.14 18.32 -16.03
CA ASP A 846 -16.37 17.66 -15.58
C ASP A 846 -16.07 16.41 -14.71
N ALA A 847 -14.99 15.69 -15.03
CA ALA A 847 -14.52 14.51 -14.30
C ALA A 847 -13.48 14.82 -13.20
N LYS A 848 -13.41 16.06 -12.71
CA LYS A 848 -12.52 16.51 -11.62
C LYS A 848 -11.04 16.18 -11.84
N GLY A 849 -10.61 16.12 -13.11
CA GLY A 849 -9.23 15.96 -13.52
C GLY A 849 -8.73 14.52 -13.70
N VAL A 850 -9.57 13.49 -13.65
CA VAL A 850 -9.14 12.10 -13.93
C VAL A 850 -10.13 11.41 -14.86
N LEU A 851 -9.66 10.83 -15.98
CA LEU A 851 -10.52 10.14 -16.94
C LEU A 851 -9.77 9.07 -17.73
N PRO A 852 -10.34 7.86 -17.97
CA PRO A 852 -9.75 6.87 -18.86
C PRO A 852 -9.55 7.41 -20.29
N VAL A 853 -8.40 7.12 -20.89
CA VAL A 853 -7.95 7.61 -22.20
C VAL A 853 -8.98 7.35 -23.31
N ALA A 854 -9.61 6.16 -23.31
CA ALA A 854 -10.64 5.80 -24.29
C ALA A 854 -11.91 6.66 -24.19
N VAL A 855 -12.33 7.01 -22.95
CA VAL A 855 -13.50 7.88 -22.71
C VAL A 855 -13.16 9.32 -23.12
N LEU A 856 -11.93 9.78 -22.88
CA LEU A 856 -11.48 11.12 -23.30
C LEU A 856 -11.58 11.30 -24.81
N ALA A 857 -11.15 10.29 -25.57
CA ALA A 857 -11.26 10.28 -27.02
C ALA A 857 -12.73 10.29 -27.46
N GLN A 858 -13.59 9.43 -26.89
CA GLN A 858 -15.01 9.40 -27.23
C GLN A 858 -15.69 10.75 -26.98
N ARG A 859 -15.47 11.35 -25.79
CA ARG A 859 -15.97 12.69 -25.43
C ARG A 859 -15.50 13.77 -26.41
N ALA A 860 -14.28 13.64 -26.93
CA ALA A 860 -13.70 14.54 -27.92
C ALA A 860 -14.13 14.27 -29.38
N GLY A 861 -14.99 13.29 -29.66
CA GLY A 861 -15.33 12.89 -31.03
C GLY A 861 -14.17 12.24 -31.78
N GLU A 862 -13.30 11.55 -31.04
CA GLU A 862 -12.18 10.76 -31.54
C GLU A 862 -12.41 9.26 -31.38
N ALA A 863 -11.86 8.47 -32.31
CA ALA A 863 -11.98 7.02 -32.26
C ALA A 863 -11.07 6.43 -31.16
N PRO A 864 -11.51 5.42 -30.38
CA PRO A 864 -10.70 4.79 -29.32
C PRO A 864 -9.30 4.33 -29.78
N VAL A 865 -9.18 3.89 -31.04
CA VAL A 865 -7.90 3.58 -31.71
C VAL A 865 -6.85 4.69 -31.56
N ARG A 866 -7.28 5.95 -31.66
CA ARG A 866 -6.40 7.12 -31.65
C ARG A 866 -6.20 7.70 -30.26
N ALA A 867 -6.85 7.14 -29.22
CA ALA A 867 -6.99 7.76 -27.91
C ALA A 867 -5.65 8.06 -27.22
N VAL A 868 -4.71 7.12 -27.19
CA VAL A 868 -3.38 7.35 -26.60
C VAL A 868 -2.61 8.43 -27.38
N GLY A 869 -2.57 8.34 -28.71
CA GLY A 869 -1.89 9.34 -29.55
C GLY A 869 -2.56 10.72 -29.50
N PHE A 870 -3.87 10.78 -29.32
CA PHE A 870 -4.62 12.01 -29.06
C PHE A 870 -4.24 12.60 -27.70
N ALA A 871 -4.23 11.81 -26.63
CA ALA A 871 -3.79 12.24 -25.31
C ALA A 871 -2.34 12.75 -25.31
N THR A 872 -1.39 12.04 -25.95
CA THR A 872 -0.01 12.52 -26.14
C THR A 872 0.05 13.81 -26.96
N THR A 873 -0.86 14.01 -27.91
CA THR A 873 -0.95 15.28 -28.67
C THR A 873 -1.48 16.41 -27.78
N LEU A 874 -2.44 16.14 -26.88
CA LEU A 874 -2.88 17.12 -25.88
C LEU A 874 -1.76 17.43 -24.87
N GLN A 875 -1.02 16.42 -24.37
CA GLN A 875 0.14 16.65 -23.51
C GLN A 875 1.15 17.60 -24.16
N ARG A 876 1.44 17.43 -25.47
CA ARG A 876 2.33 18.36 -26.20
C ARG A 876 1.79 19.80 -26.29
N ILE A 877 0.47 19.99 -26.24
CA ILE A 877 -0.15 21.32 -26.28
C ILE A 877 -0.17 21.98 -24.89
N PHE A 878 -0.36 21.20 -23.82
CA PHE A 878 -0.54 21.74 -22.46
C PHE A 878 0.70 21.67 -21.57
N ASN A 879 1.65 20.77 -21.80
CA ASN A 879 2.85 20.60 -20.96
C ASN A 879 4.01 21.51 -21.44
N VAL A 880 3.79 22.82 -21.42
CA VAL A 880 4.84 23.81 -21.68
C VAL A 880 5.98 23.65 -20.66
N ASP A 881 7.22 23.85 -21.11
CA ASP A 881 8.46 23.76 -20.30
C ASP A 881 8.60 22.47 -19.46
N ASN A 882 7.99 21.38 -19.93
CA ASN A 882 7.89 20.06 -19.29
C ASN A 882 7.07 20.01 -17.98
N TYR A 883 6.34 21.06 -17.63
CA TYR A 883 5.42 21.03 -16.48
C TYR A 883 4.22 20.10 -16.79
N PRO A 884 3.95 19.07 -15.95
CA PRO A 884 3.07 17.95 -16.31
C PRO A 884 1.57 18.25 -16.08
N VAL A 885 1.06 19.30 -16.75
CA VAL A 885 -0.36 19.72 -16.71
C VAL A 885 -1.28 18.57 -17.08
N LEU A 886 -0.94 17.81 -18.13
CA LEU A 886 -1.53 16.51 -18.44
C LEU A 886 -0.50 15.39 -18.25
N SER A 887 -0.82 14.41 -17.41
CA SER A 887 -0.02 13.19 -17.25
C SER A 887 -0.80 11.94 -17.69
N LEU A 888 -0.16 11.07 -18.48
CA LEU A 888 -0.63 9.73 -18.77
C LEU A 888 -0.17 8.77 -17.65
N THR A 889 -1.10 8.20 -16.90
CA THR A 889 -0.82 7.22 -15.83
C THR A 889 -1.21 5.80 -16.27
N ASP A 890 -0.94 4.81 -15.42
CA ASP A 890 -1.48 3.45 -15.53
C ASP A 890 -1.12 2.74 -16.84
N ASN A 891 0.15 2.87 -17.25
CA ASN A 891 0.66 2.44 -18.56
C ASN A 891 -0.07 3.10 -19.75
N SER A 892 -0.30 4.41 -19.65
CA SER A 892 -1.03 5.24 -20.63
C SER A 892 -2.49 4.84 -20.84
N ARG A 893 -3.18 4.44 -19.77
CA ARG A 893 -4.61 4.09 -19.76
C ARG A 893 -5.50 5.19 -19.21
N THR A 894 -4.96 6.06 -18.37
CA THR A 894 -5.68 7.16 -17.72
C THR A 894 -5.02 8.50 -18.04
N VAL A 895 -5.81 9.54 -18.26
CA VAL A 895 -5.33 10.94 -18.31
C VAL A 895 -5.67 11.61 -16.99
N ARG A 896 -4.67 12.21 -16.36
CA ARG A 896 -4.84 13.13 -15.24
C ARG A 896 -4.53 14.57 -15.68
N LEU A 897 -5.42 15.49 -15.33
CA LEU A 897 -5.28 16.94 -15.50
C LEU A 897 -5.02 17.59 -14.13
N ASP A 898 -3.92 18.32 -14.01
CA ASP A 898 -3.66 19.19 -12.86
C ASP A 898 -4.29 20.56 -13.12
N LEU A 899 -5.51 20.78 -12.59
CA LEU A 899 -6.29 22.00 -12.83
C LEU A 899 -5.60 23.27 -12.30
N ARG A 900 -4.84 23.14 -11.20
CA ARG A 900 -4.10 24.25 -10.60
C ARG A 900 -2.92 24.62 -11.48
N LEU A 901 -2.12 23.64 -11.89
CA LEU A 901 -0.99 23.87 -12.79
C LEU A 901 -1.46 24.44 -14.15
N LEU A 902 -2.60 23.96 -14.67
CA LEU A 902 -3.27 24.54 -15.85
C LEU A 902 -3.57 26.04 -15.67
N GLN A 903 -4.15 26.44 -14.53
CA GLN A 903 -4.49 27.84 -14.24
C GLN A 903 -3.24 28.71 -14.06
N GLU A 904 -2.26 28.26 -13.28
CA GLU A 904 -0.99 28.99 -13.04
C GLU A 904 -0.21 29.19 -14.36
N GLN A 905 -0.13 28.14 -15.19
CA GLN A 905 0.68 28.14 -16.41
C GLN A 905 0.03 28.90 -17.58
N PHE A 906 -1.29 28.82 -17.75
CA PHE A 906 -2.04 29.58 -18.76
C PHE A 906 -2.54 30.95 -18.22
N ARG A 907 -2.16 31.34 -17.01
CA ARG A 907 -2.51 32.62 -16.33
C ARG A 907 -4.02 32.89 -16.29
N LEU A 908 -4.80 31.87 -15.99
CA LEU A 908 -6.26 31.93 -15.97
C LEU A 908 -6.77 32.45 -14.62
N PRO A 909 -7.91 33.14 -14.57
CA PRO A 909 -8.53 33.53 -13.30
C PRO A 909 -8.92 32.27 -12.52
N GLY A 910 -8.35 32.11 -11.32
CA GLY A 910 -8.66 31.01 -10.43
C GLY A 910 -10.00 31.22 -9.72
N GLY A 911 -10.83 30.17 -9.69
CA GLY A 911 -11.90 30.06 -8.70
C GLY A 911 -11.34 29.84 -7.29
N PRO A 912 -12.15 30.01 -6.23
CA PRO A 912 -11.73 29.72 -4.86
C PRO A 912 -11.36 28.23 -4.70
N ALA A 913 -10.38 27.98 -3.82
CA ALA A 913 -9.79 26.66 -3.55
C ALA A 913 -10.56 25.84 -2.50
#